data_AF-A0A7S1U923-F1
#
_entry.id   AF-A0A7S1U923-F1
#
_cell.length_a   1.000
_cell.length_b   1.000
_cell.length_c   1.000
_cell.angle_alpha   90.00
_cell.angle_beta   90.00
_cell.angle_gamma   90.00
#
_symmetry.space_group_name_H-M   'P 1'
#
loop_
_entity.id
_entity.type
_entity.pdbx_description
1 polymer ?
#
loop_
_entity_poly.entity_id
_entity_poly.type
_entity_poly.pdbx_seq_one_letter_code
_entity_poly.pdbx_strand_id
1 'polypeptide(L)'
;SASAAARSRVPNAATTQPARRRPLPSNTAGSGSAGSGPTRSRGSTYALYSAIWPPNTRLGLGLGSGNAAAMRTLALGLCLGLGLAQKPTPRLDVEVDKSGAYAVTLDGLTWAQGGPVALTVGSEARVAGDGGLELVEGPEFEDDELCSLGPCRRTWMTWSDHADGLMETSFEIYSDGVIVYEQSFPKGLQGTAVKGGTDPAAEKDLLSTSFPAFVAQEGLKGGPAGVLHFAGKFMKDTRSSPWGPRTNITSGEESGPFVLFDAHNDNAVITSTFSNFMTGSQTAVTDQSGYITVGLGLLGSVLSVPPGYSLKFISVLGDGVTDAVLNWGKIMRAQYGKSAVAGYERDISLRYLGYATDNGAYYYYHTEDGVNYEETLEDVHDYAEKIGVPYKYILIDSWWYLKGAGSGVKDWTEQPDVFPSGFQAFHERTGWALWLHNRRWSVDNVYDEANGGRYTFLRGRDDLDDGEYSVPNDQRLWDDLMLNKSTSGMQIYEQDWLYNEFHGVSQLLQSPTLAREWLLQMGKGADKVNAAIQYCMEIPKFVLQSLEIPAVTQARASDDYHPGKVDDCEWPTCQWYQGHSALLLQAVGLAPSKDDFWTTADQPGNPKYKPTDVETHSEFLGAVAAYSTGPVQPADAVGKSDADLILRTSTGGGLLLQPSRPMTAIDACFLQEALGGDAGPKPRYRHLCPVLSTHTALPNLPKFLHVMSAQLAADYMLTASDVAADVTPGADYVFWRAADSPRRAAASGVSVSVIAAARAGDDFTVTLPACRADDFGLLHAAPLLALGGGDRAALLGEVAKFVPVASQRVRSVTAGGGALSVAVAGEAREEVTLVFYDEETGATPTATCTLSEAGTATVTFGPEATACTCA
;
A
#
# COMPACT_ATOMS: atom_id res chain seq x y z
N SER A 1 -14.48 37.62 -57.19
CA SER A 1 -13.75 38.86 -56.87
C SER A 1 -13.34 38.82 -55.40
N ALA A 2 -12.03 38.90 -55.15
CA ALA A 2 -11.32 39.36 -53.94
C ALA A 2 -11.85 39.05 -52.51
N SER A 3 -11.07 38.21 -51.81
CA SER A 3 -10.45 38.37 -50.46
C SER A 3 -11.21 38.99 -49.27
N ALA A 4 -11.15 38.30 -48.11
CA ALA A 4 -10.50 38.78 -46.89
C ALA A 4 -10.32 37.64 -45.86
N ALA A 5 -9.13 37.59 -45.26
CA ALA A 5 -8.70 36.62 -44.25
C ALA A 5 -9.06 37.07 -42.82
N ALA A 6 -9.33 36.11 -41.93
CA ALA A 6 -9.30 36.32 -40.49
C ALA A 6 -8.54 35.15 -39.83
N ARG A 7 -7.44 35.48 -39.14
CA ARG A 7 -6.57 34.57 -38.40
C ARG A 7 -7.25 34.14 -37.10
N SER A 8 -7.21 32.86 -36.79
CA SER A 8 -7.60 32.29 -35.49
C SER A 8 -6.54 32.62 -34.42
N ARG A 9 -7.00 33.00 -33.23
CA ARG A 9 -6.20 33.10 -32.01
C ARG A 9 -6.43 31.83 -31.19
N VAL A 10 -5.32 31.20 -30.80
CA VAL A 10 -5.22 30.15 -29.78
C VAL A 10 -5.62 30.74 -28.41
N PRO A 11 -6.43 30.07 -27.56
CA PRO A 11 -6.59 30.45 -26.17
C PRO A 11 -5.43 29.90 -25.33
N ASN A 12 -4.74 30.81 -24.64
CA ASN A 12 -3.66 30.52 -23.70
C ASN A 12 -4.16 29.71 -22.49
N ALA A 13 -3.36 28.71 -22.12
CA ALA A 13 -3.39 28.04 -20.83
C ALA A 13 -3.21 29.04 -19.67
N ALA A 14 -3.98 28.85 -18.61
CA ALA A 14 -3.90 29.62 -17.38
C ALA A 14 -2.53 29.42 -16.72
N THR A 15 -1.77 30.50 -16.62
CA THR A 15 -0.51 30.58 -15.90
C THR A 15 -0.80 31.00 -14.47
N THR A 16 -0.59 30.10 -13.52
CA THR A 16 -0.53 30.43 -12.10
C THR A 16 0.82 31.11 -11.81
N GLN A 17 0.82 32.44 -11.73
CA GLN A 17 1.95 33.18 -11.14
C GLN A 17 1.82 33.22 -9.62
N PRO A 18 2.92 33.04 -8.87
CA PRO A 18 2.89 33.06 -7.41
C PRO A 18 2.67 34.49 -6.90
N ALA A 19 1.75 34.63 -5.95
CA ALA A 19 1.46 35.88 -5.27
C ALA A 19 2.72 36.45 -4.61
N ARG A 20 3.04 37.71 -4.94
CA ARG A 20 4.06 38.52 -4.28
C ARG A 20 3.75 38.64 -2.79
N ARG A 21 4.58 38.04 -1.94
CA ARG A 21 4.61 38.33 -0.50
C ARG A 21 4.98 39.80 -0.27
N ARG A 22 4.07 40.56 0.35
CA ARG A 22 4.42 41.82 1.02
C ARG A 22 5.15 41.51 2.33
N PRO A 23 6.20 42.26 2.68
CA PRO A 23 6.98 42.03 3.90
C PRO A 23 6.23 42.56 5.12
N LEU A 24 6.20 41.76 6.19
CA LEU A 24 5.81 42.24 7.53
C LEU A 24 6.98 43.02 8.16
N PRO A 25 6.69 44.06 8.95
CA PRO A 25 7.68 45.06 9.33
C PRO A 25 8.59 44.59 10.47
N SER A 26 9.87 44.89 10.30
CA SER A 26 10.88 44.89 11.36
C SER A 26 10.61 46.01 12.36
N ASN A 27 10.42 45.68 13.63
CA ASN A 27 10.56 46.63 14.73
C ASN A 27 11.77 46.25 15.59
N THR A 28 12.83 47.03 15.42
CA THR A 28 13.95 47.20 16.34
C THR A 28 13.61 48.30 17.35
N ALA A 29 13.74 48.00 18.65
CA ALA A 29 14.17 48.86 19.77
C ALA A 29 13.68 48.19 21.07
N GLY A 30 14.43 48.02 22.16
CA GLY A 30 15.76 48.48 22.51
C GLY A 30 15.91 48.35 24.04
N SER A 31 17.14 48.12 24.47
CA SER A 31 17.72 48.41 25.80
C SER A 31 17.16 47.73 27.06
N GLY A 32 18.06 47.06 27.79
CA GLY A 32 17.84 46.62 29.17
C GLY A 32 19.00 45.81 29.73
N SER A 33 20.15 46.48 29.90
CA SER A 33 21.39 45.95 30.50
C SER A 33 21.26 45.47 31.95
N ALA A 34 21.98 44.39 32.29
CA ALA A 34 22.74 44.10 33.52
C ALA A 34 22.74 42.57 33.70
N GLY A 35 23.83 41.85 33.92
CA GLY A 35 25.10 42.18 34.53
C GLY A 35 25.44 41.04 35.50
N SER A 36 26.72 40.63 35.50
CA SER A 36 27.40 39.76 36.49
C SER A 36 27.29 38.23 36.37
N GLY A 37 28.40 37.62 35.93
CA GLY A 37 29.29 36.92 36.86
C GLY A 37 29.10 35.39 37.03
N PRO A 38 30.11 34.57 36.70
CA PRO A 38 30.05 33.11 36.82
C PRO A 38 30.59 32.60 38.16
N THR A 39 30.04 31.49 38.66
CA THR A 39 30.65 30.72 39.75
C THR A 39 30.85 29.26 39.37
N ARG A 40 32.10 28.85 39.48
CA ARG A 40 32.67 27.51 39.34
C ARG A 40 32.24 26.54 40.45
N SER A 41 32.25 25.27 40.07
CA SER A 41 32.81 24.08 40.76
C SER A 41 32.23 23.57 42.08
N ARG A 42 31.94 22.26 42.09
CA ARG A 42 32.35 21.16 43.01
C ARG A 42 31.37 19.99 42.74
N GLY A 43 31.72 18.72 42.56
CA GLY A 43 32.93 17.95 42.88
C GLY A 43 32.68 17.02 44.07
N SER A 44 32.31 15.75 43.83
CA SER A 44 32.55 14.53 44.68
C SER A 44 31.80 13.33 44.06
N THR A 45 32.38 12.29 43.42
CA THR A 45 33.23 11.14 43.83
C THR A 45 32.74 10.21 44.96
N TYR A 46 32.83 8.89 44.67
CA TYR A 46 32.95 7.62 45.46
C TYR A 46 31.90 6.58 44.96
N ALA A 47 32.18 5.51 44.19
CA ALA A 47 33.18 4.42 44.16
C ALA A 47 32.87 3.19 45.06
N LEU A 48 32.55 2.07 44.37
CA LEU A 48 32.92 0.65 44.59
C LEU A 48 32.52 -0.10 45.88
N TYR A 49 31.92 -1.29 45.71
CA TYR A 49 32.48 -2.60 46.13
C TYR A 49 31.73 -3.79 45.49
N SER A 50 32.43 -4.93 45.44
CA SER A 50 32.29 -6.06 44.52
C SER A 50 32.02 -7.40 45.21
N ALA A 51 31.35 -8.31 44.47
CA ALA A 51 31.54 -9.78 44.37
C ALA A 51 31.33 -10.73 45.57
N ILE A 52 30.80 -11.95 45.28
CA ILE A 52 31.37 -13.30 45.54
C ILE A 52 30.27 -14.40 45.68
N TRP A 53 30.34 -15.44 44.82
CA TRP A 53 29.79 -16.83 44.94
C TRP A 53 30.66 -17.68 45.90
N PRO A 54 30.31 -18.86 46.51
CA PRO A 54 29.84 -20.14 45.88
C PRO A 54 29.12 -21.14 46.89
N PRO A 55 29.27 -22.50 46.91
CA PRO A 55 28.91 -23.59 45.97
C PRO A 55 28.18 -24.85 46.57
N ASN A 56 27.73 -25.76 45.67
CA ASN A 56 27.70 -27.26 45.67
C ASN A 56 27.12 -28.13 46.81
N THR A 57 26.33 -29.16 46.41
CA THR A 57 26.40 -30.52 46.99
C THR A 57 25.95 -31.62 46.01
N ARG A 58 26.70 -32.75 45.97
CA ARG A 58 26.45 -34.02 45.25
C ARG A 58 26.02 -35.12 46.24
N LEU A 59 25.29 -36.15 45.76
CA LEU A 59 25.25 -37.60 46.15
C LEU A 59 23.82 -38.14 45.90
N GLY A 60 23.51 -39.36 45.45
CA GLY A 60 24.24 -40.61 45.18
C GLY A 60 23.23 -41.70 44.72
N LEU A 61 23.73 -42.78 44.11
CA LEU A 61 23.02 -43.90 43.48
C LEU A 61 22.27 -44.84 44.43
N GLY A 62 21.23 -45.53 43.92
CA GLY A 62 20.64 -46.74 44.50
C GLY A 62 19.91 -47.60 43.45
N LEU A 63 20.42 -48.81 43.21
CA LEU A 63 19.88 -49.86 42.33
C LEU A 63 18.74 -50.65 43.00
N GLY A 64 17.76 -51.10 42.21
CA GLY A 64 16.74 -52.07 42.65
C GLY A 64 15.99 -52.71 41.47
N SER A 65 16.25 -53.99 41.26
CA SER A 65 15.76 -54.92 40.23
C SER A 65 14.28 -55.31 40.35
N GLY A 66 13.60 -55.65 39.24
CA GLY A 66 12.49 -56.61 39.27
C GLY A 66 11.45 -56.56 38.16
N ASN A 67 11.62 -57.45 37.19
CA ASN A 67 10.59 -58.16 36.40
C ASN A 67 9.75 -57.45 35.32
N ALA A 68 10.16 -57.80 34.10
CA ALA A 68 9.42 -57.82 32.86
C ALA A 68 8.06 -58.54 32.96
N ALA A 69 7.03 -57.95 32.33
CA ALA A 69 6.21 -58.61 31.30
C ALA A 69 5.07 -57.67 30.84
N ALA A 70 5.34 -56.85 29.83
CA ALA A 70 4.36 -56.43 28.81
C ALA A 70 5.09 -55.70 27.66
N MET A 71 5.87 -56.46 26.90
CA MET A 71 6.28 -56.04 25.55
C MET A 71 5.02 -55.90 24.69
N ARG A 72 4.72 -54.67 24.23
CA ARG A 72 4.37 -54.33 22.82
C ARG A 72 3.84 -52.89 22.70
N THR A 73 4.70 -51.89 22.87
CA THR A 73 4.71 -50.63 22.08
C THR A 73 5.88 -49.77 22.55
N LEU A 74 7.00 -49.74 21.81
CA LEU A 74 8.12 -48.86 22.12
C LEU A 74 8.95 -48.58 20.88
N ALA A 75 8.84 -47.35 20.38
CA ALA A 75 9.92 -46.58 19.79
C ALA A 75 9.42 -45.15 19.49
N LEU A 76 9.32 -44.31 20.52
CA LEU A 76 9.64 -42.87 20.48
C LEU A 76 9.28 -42.29 21.85
N GLY A 77 10.28 -41.97 22.65
CA GLY A 77 10.05 -41.42 23.98
C GLY A 77 11.34 -41.37 24.77
N LEU A 78 12.22 -40.44 24.41
CA LEU A 78 13.05 -39.61 25.30
C LEU A 78 14.07 -38.86 24.42
N CYS A 79 13.65 -37.71 23.88
CA CYS A 79 14.57 -36.59 23.65
C CYS A 79 14.13 -35.47 24.59
N LEU A 80 15.12 -34.93 25.30
CA LEU A 80 14.97 -33.88 26.30
C LEU A 80 14.13 -32.72 25.77
N GLY A 81 13.05 -32.40 26.47
CA GLY A 81 12.37 -31.13 26.36
C GLY A 81 13.25 -30.02 26.92
N LEU A 82 14.07 -29.41 26.06
CA LEU A 82 14.23 -27.96 26.10
C LEU A 82 12.96 -27.40 25.48
N GLY A 83 11.91 -27.28 26.31
CA GLY A 83 10.77 -26.48 25.92
C GLY A 83 11.26 -25.04 25.76
N LEU A 84 11.40 -24.59 24.52
CA LEU A 84 11.23 -23.17 24.22
C LEU A 84 9.90 -22.79 24.86
N ALA A 85 9.95 -22.02 25.94
CA ALA A 85 8.75 -21.44 26.51
C ALA A 85 8.14 -20.57 25.39
N GLN A 86 7.10 -21.07 24.73
CA GLN A 86 6.31 -20.24 23.84
C GLN A 86 5.82 -19.07 24.67
N LYS A 87 6.21 -17.85 24.29
CA LYS A 87 5.63 -16.63 24.84
C LYS A 87 4.10 -16.83 24.78
N PRO A 88 3.35 -16.64 25.88
CA PRO A 88 1.90 -16.72 25.81
C PRO A 88 1.43 -15.78 24.70
N THR A 89 0.54 -16.28 23.83
CA THR A 89 -0.01 -15.46 22.73
C THR A 89 -0.66 -14.23 23.33
N PRO A 90 -0.25 -13.00 22.93
CA PRO A 90 -0.81 -11.80 23.51
C PRO A 90 -2.32 -11.76 23.24
N ARG A 91 -3.09 -11.35 24.24
CA ARG A 91 -4.56 -11.35 24.19
C ARG A 91 -5.08 -9.93 24.21
N LEU A 92 -5.73 -9.55 23.11
CA LEU A 92 -6.52 -8.32 23.04
C LEU A 92 -7.90 -8.56 23.66
N ASP A 93 -8.35 -7.67 24.53
CA ASP A 93 -9.64 -7.78 25.22
C ASP A 93 -10.24 -6.40 25.54
N VAL A 94 -11.49 -6.36 26.00
CA VAL A 94 -12.19 -5.14 26.44
C VAL A 94 -12.72 -5.30 27.85
N GLU A 95 -12.45 -4.30 28.70
CA GLU A 95 -13.09 -4.14 30.00
C GLU A 95 -14.14 -3.02 29.89
N VAL A 96 -15.38 -3.28 30.34
CA VAL A 96 -16.49 -2.30 30.35
C VAL A 96 -17.10 -2.23 31.74
N ASP A 97 -17.29 -1.02 32.27
CA ASP A 97 -17.92 -0.79 33.56
C ASP A 97 -19.43 -0.52 33.46
N LYS A 98 -20.12 -0.41 34.61
CA LYS A 98 -21.58 -0.22 34.65
C LYS A 98 -22.07 1.13 34.07
N SER A 99 -21.18 2.08 33.86
CA SER A 99 -21.49 3.35 33.20
C SER A 99 -21.32 3.29 31.68
N GLY A 100 -20.80 2.17 31.15
CA GLY A 100 -20.43 2.00 29.75
C GLY A 100 -19.05 2.55 29.42
N ALA A 101 -18.31 3.08 30.40
CA ALA A 101 -16.90 3.43 30.21
C ALA A 101 -16.08 2.14 30.03
N TYR A 102 -15.11 2.18 29.13
CA TYR A 102 -14.37 0.98 28.74
C TYR A 102 -12.88 1.25 28.51
N ALA A 103 -12.10 0.17 28.45
CA ALA A 103 -10.71 0.17 28.04
C ALA A 103 -10.41 -1.07 27.18
N VAL A 104 -9.60 -0.89 26.13
CA VAL A 104 -8.98 -2.00 25.40
C VAL A 104 -7.73 -2.41 26.17
N THR A 105 -7.58 -3.71 26.43
CA THR A 105 -6.46 -4.28 27.16
C THR A 105 -5.66 -5.22 26.29
N LEU A 106 -4.36 -5.29 26.55
CA LEU A 106 -3.42 -6.25 25.99
C LEU A 106 -2.79 -7.00 27.17
N ASP A 107 -3.03 -8.31 27.26
CA ASP A 107 -2.59 -9.16 28.38
C ASP A 107 -2.99 -8.62 29.76
N GLY A 108 -4.19 -8.03 29.85
CA GLY A 108 -4.74 -7.45 31.07
C GLY A 108 -4.13 -6.11 31.49
N LEU A 109 -3.25 -5.52 30.67
CA LEU A 109 -2.77 -4.15 30.81
C LEU A 109 -3.54 -3.23 29.87
N THR A 110 -3.88 -2.03 30.32
CA THR A 110 -4.56 -1.03 29.47
C THR A 110 -3.69 -0.67 28.27
N TRP A 111 -4.20 -0.98 27.08
CA TRP A 111 -3.61 -0.59 25.80
C TRP A 111 -4.15 0.76 25.34
N ALA A 112 -5.47 0.95 25.42
CA ALA A 112 -6.12 2.22 25.08
C ALA A 112 -7.33 2.47 25.99
N GLN A 113 -7.40 3.66 26.58
CA GLN A 113 -8.56 4.09 27.36
C GLN A 113 -9.69 4.51 26.41
N GLY A 114 -10.92 4.05 26.66
CA GLY A 114 -12.09 4.43 25.89
C GLY A 114 -12.48 5.90 26.08
N GLY A 115 -12.88 6.55 25.00
CA GLY A 115 -13.49 7.88 25.00
C GLY A 115 -15.03 7.84 25.13
N PRO A 116 -15.69 9.00 25.26
CA PRO A 116 -17.13 9.06 25.42
C PRO A 116 -17.88 8.63 24.15
N VAL A 117 -19.04 7.99 24.35
CA VAL A 117 -20.01 7.72 23.29
C VAL A 117 -20.73 9.01 22.92
N ALA A 118 -20.91 9.28 21.63
CA ALA A 118 -21.67 10.45 21.18
C ALA A 118 -22.52 10.16 19.94
N LEU A 119 -23.62 10.90 19.80
CA LEU A 119 -24.42 10.96 18.57
C LEU A 119 -25.02 12.35 18.37
N THR A 120 -25.23 12.73 17.11
CA THR A 120 -25.88 13.99 16.74
C THR A 120 -27.31 13.69 16.29
N VAL A 121 -28.28 14.36 16.89
CA VAL A 121 -29.71 14.23 16.55
C VAL A 121 -30.38 15.59 16.69
N GLY A 122 -31.29 15.93 15.76
CA GLY A 122 -31.92 17.26 15.76
C GLY A 122 -30.91 18.42 15.61
N SER A 123 -29.77 18.16 14.98
CA SER A 123 -28.63 19.07 14.82
C SER A 123 -27.97 19.51 16.13
N GLU A 124 -28.11 18.71 17.19
CA GLU A 124 -27.43 18.88 18.47
C GLU A 124 -26.62 17.64 18.81
N ALA A 125 -25.39 17.83 19.28
CA ALA A 125 -24.55 16.75 19.79
C ALA A 125 -25.06 16.30 21.17
N ARG A 126 -25.13 14.99 21.37
CA ARG A 126 -25.46 14.32 22.63
C ARG A 126 -24.29 13.44 23.03
N VAL A 127 -23.72 13.65 24.21
CA VAL A 127 -22.50 12.96 24.65
C VAL A 127 -22.77 12.19 25.95
N ALA A 128 -22.21 11.00 26.06
CA ALA A 128 -22.25 10.23 27.30
C ALA A 128 -21.37 10.92 28.36
N GLY A 129 -21.92 11.09 29.56
CA GLY A 129 -21.21 11.69 30.70
C GLY A 129 -21.44 13.19 30.91
N ASP A 130 -22.00 13.94 29.93
CA ASP A 130 -22.40 15.35 30.10
C ASP A 130 -23.90 15.55 30.39
N GLY A 131 -24.66 14.45 30.40
CA GLY A 131 -26.12 14.43 30.60
C GLY A 131 -26.94 14.53 29.31
N GLY A 132 -26.30 14.66 28.14
CA GLY A 132 -26.96 14.68 26.84
C GLY A 132 -27.31 13.28 26.30
N LEU A 133 -26.58 12.24 26.72
CA LEU A 133 -26.83 10.85 26.33
C LEU A 133 -26.73 9.92 27.54
N GLU A 134 -27.75 9.11 27.80
CA GLU A 134 -27.82 8.19 28.95
C GLU A 134 -27.76 6.72 28.49
N LEU A 135 -27.02 5.91 29.24
CA LEU A 135 -27.03 4.45 29.11
C LEU A 135 -28.32 3.91 29.74
N VAL A 136 -29.23 3.41 28.93
CA VAL A 136 -30.55 2.93 29.38
C VAL A 136 -30.62 1.40 29.52
N GLU A 137 -29.68 0.67 28.91
CA GLU A 137 -29.58 -0.79 28.97
C GLU A 137 -28.14 -1.27 28.74
N GLY A 138 -27.73 -2.36 29.40
CA GLY A 138 -26.36 -2.88 29.36
C GLY A 138 -25.38 -2.15 30.32
N PRO A 139 -24.09 -2.53 30.34
CA PRO A 139 -23.50 -3.63 29.60
C PRO A 139 -23.77 -5.00 30.24
N GLU A 140 -24.10 -5.99 29.41
CA GLU A 140 -24.15 -7.41 29.79
C GLU A 140 -23.23 -8.19 28.84
N PHE A 141 -22.52 -9.19 29.37
CA PHE A 141 -21.62 -10.03 28.57
C PHE A 141 -22.26 -11.39 28.32
N GLU A 142 -22.18 -11.83 27.06
CA GLU A 142 -22.58 -13.15 26.62
C GLU A 142 -21.38 -13.84 25.96
N ASP A 143 -21.05 -15.05 26.43
CA ASP A 143 -19.96 -15.87 25.90
C ASP A 143 -20.48 -16.83 24.83
N ASP A 144 -19.61 -17.22 23.89
CA ASP A 144 -19.89 -18.20 22.82
C ASP A 144 -21.06 -17.82 21.88
N GLU A 145 -21.31 -16.52 21.69
CA GLU A 145 -22.26 -16.01 20.69
C GLU A 145 -21.74 -16.24 19.26
N LEU A 146 -22.64 -16.47 18.30
CA LEU A 146 -22.26 -16.54 16.89
C LEU A 146 -22.26 -15.13 16.27
N CYS A 147 -21.07 -14.54 16.16
CA CYS A 147 -20.84 -13.16 15.74
C CYS A 147 -20.35 -13.08 14.28
N SER A 148 -19.95 -11.87 13.83
CA SER A 148 -19.62 -11.56 12.43
C SER A 148 -18.51 -12.43 11.84
N LEU A 149 -17.50 -12.79 12.64
CA LEU A 149 -16.33 -13.57 12.22
C LEU A 149 -16.32 -15.01 12.79
N GLY A 150 -17.38 -15.42 13.48
CA GLY A 150 -17.48 -16.71 14.17
C GLY A 150 -17.83 -16.56 15.65
N PRO A 151 -17.59 -17.60 16.47
CA PRO A 151 -17.84 -17.56 17.91
C PRO A 151 -17.10 -16.40 18.59
N CYS A 152 -17.79 -15.61 19.39
CA CYS A 152 -17.22 -14.48 20.10
C CYS A 152 -17.82 -14.32 21.50
N ARG A 153 -17.13 -13.54 22.34
CA ARG A 153 -17.72 -12.95 23.54
C ARG A 153 -18.26 -11.58 23.18
N ARG A 154 -19.55 -11.33 23.43
CA ARG A 154 -20.21 -10.08 23.07
C ARG A 154 -20.66 -9.30 24.29
N THR A 155 -20.66 -7.97 24.18
CA THR A 155 -21.43 -7.10 25.07
C THR A 155 -22.06 -5.96 24.28
N TRP A 156 -23.25 -5.51 24.68
CA TRP A 156 -23.97 -4.40 24.06
C TRP A 156 -24.45 -3.39 25.11
N MET A 157 -24.72 -2.19 24.62
CA MET A 157 -25.18 -1.04 25.40
C MET A 157 -26.17 -0.24 24.56
N THR A 158 -27.27 0.20 25.17
CA THR A 158 -28.28 1.04 24.51
C THR A 158 -28.22 2.45 25.09
N TRP A 159 -28.05 3.43 24.21
CA TRP A 159 -27.91 4.84 24.55
C TRP A 159 -29.13 5.63 24.05
N SER A 160 -29.69 6.49 24.90
CA SER A 160 -30.82 7.35 24.53
C SER A 160 -30.70 8.77 25.10
N ASP A 161 -31.19 9.74 24.34
CA ASP A 161 -31.42 11.12 24.82
C ASP A 161 -32.84 11.30 25.40
N HIS A 162 -33.60 10.20 25.53
CA HIS A 162 -35.02 10.14 25.93
C HIS A 162 -35.99 10.90 25.01
N ALA A 163 -35.55 11.26 23.80
CA ALA A 163 -36.35 11.86 22.75
C ALA A 163 -36.26 10.99 21.48
N ASP A 164 -35.65 11.51 20.41
CA ASP A 164 -35.55 10.84 19.11
C ASP A 164 -34.21 10.11 18.94
N GLY A 165 -33.23 10.35 19.81
CA GLY A 165 -31.92 9.70 19.78
C GLY A 165 -31.96 8.31 20.41
N LEU A 166 -31.67 7.29 19.60
CA LEU A 166 -31.44 5.91 20.06
C LEU A 166 -30.29 5.29 19.25
N MET A 167 -29.24 4.88 19.94
CA MET A 167 -28.09 4.18 19.35
C MET A 167 -27.70 2.99 20.22
N GLU A 168 -27.50 1.85 19.59
CA GLU A 168 -26.95 0.66 20.23
C GLU A 168 -25.47 0.55 19.86
N THR A 169 -24.63 0.26 20.86
CA THR A 169 -23.20 0.04 20.66
C THR A 169 -22.82 -1.34 21.17
N SER A 170 -21.93 -2.07 20.49
CA SER A 170 -21.47 -3.37 20.97
C SER A 170 -20.00 -3.65 20.69
N PHE A 171 -19.43 -4.56 21.47
CA PHE A 171 -18.13 -5.19 21.23
C PHE A 171 -18.34 -6.68 20.96
N GLU A 172 -17.75 -7.18 19.89
CA GLU A 172 -17.58 -8.61 19.58
C GLU A 172 -16.10 -8.95 19.75
N ILE A 173 -15.76 -9.76 20.76
CA ILE A 173 -14.37 -10.04 21.17
C ILE A 173 -14.03 -11.48 20.80
N TYR A 174 -12.98 -11.65 20.01
CA TYR A 174 -12.55 -12.94 19.48
C TYR A 174 -11.24 -13.40 20.11
N SER A 175 -11.06 -14.73 20.21
CA SER A 175 -9.90 -15.34 20.88
C SER A 175 -8.56 -15.13 20.15
N ASP A 176 -8.59 -14.68 18.91
CA ASP A 176 -7.44 -14.48 18.02
C ASP A 176 -6.92 -13.03 17.99
N GLY A 177 -7.28 -12.22 18.99
CA GLY A 177 -6.78 -10.84 19.10
C GLY A 177 -7.55 -9.85 18.21
N VAL A 178 -8.83 -10.12 17.96
CA VAL A 178 -9.72 -9.28 17.15
C VAL A 178 -10.85 -8.75 18.01
N ILE A 179 -11.17 -7.47 17.83
CA ILE A 179 -12.37 -6.83 18.40
C ILE A 179 -13.14 -6.18 17.26
N VAL A 180 -14.42 -6.50 17.09
CA VAL A 180 -15.33 -5.75 16.22
C VAL A 180 -16.21 -4.86 17.08
N TYR A 181 -16.33 -3.60 16.70
CA TYR A 181 -17.21 -2.63 17.33
C TYR A 181 -18.37 -2.36 16.39
N GLU A 182 -19.57 -2.20 16.91
CA GLU A 182 -20.75 -1.88 16.11
C GLU A 182 -21.50 -0.69 16.70
N GLN A 183 -21.94 0.21 15.84
CA GLN A 183 -22.98 1.20 16.08
C GLN A 183 -24.21 0.79 15.28
N SER A 184 -25.36 0.64 15.92
CA SER A 184 -26.64 0.31 15.28
C SER A 184 -27.68 1.40 15.58
N PHE A 185 -28.51 1.70 14.59
CA PHE A 185 -29.55 2.73 14.65
C PHE A 185 -30.94 2.12 14.39
N PRO A 186 -31.53 1.40 15.37
CA PRO A 186 -32.77 0.64 15.16
C PRO A 186 -33.95 1.49 14.65
N LYS A 187 -34.04 2.74 15.13
CA LYS A 187 -35.10 3.70 14.74
C LYS A 187 -34.67 4.67 13.64
N GLY A 188 -33.40 4.62 13.21
CA GLY A 188 -32.80 5.65 12.38
C GLY A 188 -32.60 6.96 13.16
N LEU A 189 -32.02 7.96 12.51
CA LEU A 189 -31.78 9.29 13.08
C LEU A 189 -32.08 10.38 12.06
N GLN A 190 -32.50 11.55 12.53
CA GLN A 190 -32.80 12.72 11.72
C GLN A 190 -32.03 13.94 12.22
N GLY A 191 -31.62 14.82 11.29
CA GLY A 191 -30.82 16.00 11.62
C GLY A 191 -29.46 15.61 12.20
N THR A 192 -28.80 14.62 11.59
CA THR A 192 -27.54 14.06 12.09
C THR A 192 -26.32 14.88 11.72
N ALA A 193 -26.48 15.85 10.82
CA ALA A 193 -25.37 16.70 10.40
C ALA A 193 -24.92 17.59 11.56
N VAL A 194 -23.62 17.60 11.80
CA VAL A 194 -22.96 18.43 12.80
C VAL A 194 -22.89 19.85 12.26
N LYS A 195 -23.20 20.85 13.08
CA LYS A 195 -23.01 22.26 12.67
C LYS A 195 -21.53 22.62 12.72
N GLY A 196 -20.91 22.77 11.56
CA GLY A 196 -19.50 23.12 11.39
C GLY A 196 -19.20 24.60 11.67
N GLY A 197 -19.51 25.12 12.87
CA GLY A 197 -19.25 26.52 13.20
C GLY A 197 -19.77 27.50 12.13
N THR A 198 -18.92 28.41 11.61
CA THR A 198 -19.25 29.33 10.51
C THR A 198 -18.90 28.80 9.12
N ASP A 199 -18.34 27.59 9.02
CA ASP A 199 -17.84 27.00 7.78
C ASP A 199 -18.52 25.64 7.53
N PRO A 200 -19.55 25.58 6.68
CA PRO A 200 -20.22 24.34 6.31
C PRO A 200 -19.28 23.28 5.71
N ALA A 201 -18.13 23.66 5.14
CA ALA A 201 -17.15 22.72 4.63
C ALA A 201 -16.44 21.95 5.76
N ALA A 202 -16.45 22.46 7.01
CA ALA A 202 -15.87 21.78 8.16
C ALA A 202 -16.71 20.57 8.64
N GLU A 203 -17.96 20.44 8.20
CA GLU A 203 -18.87 19.36 8.64
C GLU A 203 -18.39 17.97 8.20
N LYS A 204 -17.79 17.88 7.01
CA LYS A 204 -17.19 16.64 6.47
C LYS A 204 -15.93 16.19 7.23
N ASP A 205 -15.36 17.09 8.04
CA ASP A 205 -14.18 16.80 8.86
C ASP A 205 -14.51 16.46 10.32
N LEU A 206 -15.80 16.38 10.65
CA LEU A 206 -16.31 16.04 11.97
C LEU A 206 -16.99 14.66 11.98
N LEU A 207 -17.42 14.24 13.18
CA LEU A 207 -18.18 13.01 13.38
C LEU A 207 -19.61 13.32 13.83
N SER A 208 -20.58 12.71 13.15
CA SER A 208 -21.96 12.69 13.59
C SER A 208 -22.16 11.75 14.78
N THR A 209 -21.41 10.65 14.84
CA THR A 209 -21.43 9.68 15.95
C THR A 209 -20.02 9.29 16.36
N SER A 210 -19.82 8.82 17.59
CA SER A 210 -18.51 8.43 18.12
C SER A 210 -18.63 7.18 18.98
N PHE A 211 -18.19 6.03 18.45
CA PHE A 211 -17.96 4.76 19.14
C PHE A 211 -17.31 3.73 18.17
N PRO A 212 -16.14 3.13 18.46
CA PRO A 212 -15.32 3.39 19.63
C PRO A 212 -14.64 4.76 19.55
N ALA A 213 -14.15 5.24 20.69
CA ALA A 213 -13.22 6.33 20.81
C ALA A 213 -12.04 5.94 21.71
N PHE A 214 -10.87 6.52 21.48
CA PHE A 214 -9.65 6.21 22.24
C PHE A 214 -8.94 7.48 22.70
N VAL A 215 -8.55 7.53 23.96
CA VAL A 215 -7.78 8.65 24.52
C VAL A 215 -6.29 8.38 24.27
N ALA A 216 -5.63 9.35 23.62
CA ALA A 216 -4.19 9.32 23.39
C ALA A 216 -3.44 9.67 24.68
N GLN A 217 -2.88 8.64 25.31
CA GLN A 217 -2.24 8.73 26.62
C GLN A 217 -0.80 8.20 26.56
N GLU A 218 0.14 9.02 27.02
CA GLU A 218 1.54 8.62 27.18
C GLU A 218 1.77 7.84 28.49
N GLY A 219 2.81 7.00 28.51
CA GLY A 219 3.33 6.40 29.74
C GLY A 219 2.53 5.24 30.31
N LEU A 220 1.55 4.72 29.57
CA LEU A 220 0.89 3.45 29.90
C LEU A 220 1.94 2.33 29.86
N LYS A 221 2.01 1.52 30.91
CA LYS A 221 2.99 0.44 31.01
C LYS A 221 2.66 -0.63 29.96
N GLY A 222 3.55 -0.80 28.97
CA GLY A 222 3.33 -1.72 27.86
C GLY A 222 2.23 -1.24 26.89
N GLY A 223 1.84 0.03 26.98
CA GLY A 223 0.90 0.64 26.04
C GLY A 223 1.60 1.20 24.80
N PRO A 224 0.82 1.75 23.86
CA PRO A 224 1.34 2.31 22.62
C PRO A 224 2.20 3.54 22.87
N ALA A 225 3.30 3.63 22.11
CA ALA A 225 4.20 4.77 22.09
C ALA A 225 4.03 5.61 20.82
N GLY A 226 3.54 5.00 19.74
CA GLY A 226 3.35 5.66 18.45
C GLY A 226 2.07 5.22 17.75
N VAL A 227 1.72 5.99 16.72
CA VAL A 227 0.64 5.68 15.79
C VAL A 227 1.11 5.89 14.35
N LEU A 228 0.81 4.94 13.46
CA LEU A 228 0.84 5.10 12.00
C LEU A 228 -0.59 5.38 11.54
N HIS A 229 -0.83 6.42 10.74
CA HIS A 229 -2.17 6.72 10.22
C HIS A 229 -2.15 6.81 8.70
N PHE A 230 -3.01 6.03 8.03
CA PHE A 230 -3.22 6.11 6.57
C PHE A 230 -4.25 7.20 6.25
N ALA A 231 -3.89 8.17 5.41
CA ALA A 231 -4.75 9.32 5.13
C ALA A 231 -4.47 9.98 3.78
N GLY A 232 -5.43 10.76 3.30
CA GLY A 232 -5.26 11.66 2.15
C GLY A 232 -5.42 10.98 0.79
N LYS A 233 -5.60 11.79 -0.25
CA LYS A 233 -5.67 11.36 -1.66
C LYS A 233 -4.39 10.64 -2.11
N PHE A 234 -4.41 9.49 -2.75
CA PHE A 234 -3.23 8.60 -2.95
C PHE A 234 -2.61 8.07 -1.65
N MET A 235 -3.35 8.09 -0.53
CA MET A 235 -2.85 7.82 0.83
C MET A 235 -1.63 8.67 1.19
N LYS A 236 -1.59 9.86 0.63
CA LYS A 236 -0.42 10.68 0.57
C LYS A 236 -0.07 11.25 1.96
N ASP A 237 -1.08 11.61 2.75
CA ASP A 237 -0.94 12.15 4.09
C ASP A 237 -0.57 11.09 5.15
N THR A 238 -0.26 9.87 4.72
CA THR A 238 0.14 8.76 5.60
C THR A 238 1.42 9.10 6.35
N ARG A 239 1.40 8.96 7.67
CA ARG A 239 2.51 9.35 8.56
C ARG A 239 2.42 8.68 9.91
N SER A 240 3.55 8.65 10.59
CA SER A 240 3.67 8.21 11.98
C SER A 240 3.90 9.38 12.93
N SER A 241 3.39 9.27 14.17
CA SER A 241 3.59 10.28 15.22
C SER A 241 3.54 9.63 16.62
N PRO A 242 4.03 10.31 17.68
CA PRO A 242 3.87 9.82 19.05
C PRO A 242 2.39 9.65 19.42
N TRP A 243 2.06 8.61 20.18
CA TRP A 243 0.73 8.45 20.78
C TRP A 243 0.66 9.23 22.11
N GLY A 244 0.01 10.40 22.09
CA GLY A 244 -0.04 11.32 23.22
C GLY A 244 -0.49 12.72 22.82
N PRO A 245 -0.06 13.78 23.55
CA PRO A 245 -0.38 15.18 23.21
C PRO A 245 0.14 15.65 21.84
N ARG A 246 0.98 14.86 21.17
CA ARG A 246 1.52 15.13 19.83
C ARG A 246 0.99 14.16 18.76
N THR A 247 -0.05 13.38 19.08
CA THR A 247 -0.73 12.52 18.11
C THR A 247 -1.17 13.36 16.91
N ASN A 248 -0.82 12.90 15.71
CA ASN A 248 -1.20 13.53 14.46
C ASN A 248 -1.96 12.54 13.59
N ILE A 249 -3.28 12.70 13.55
CA ILE A 249 -4.21 11.88 12.80
C ILE A 249 -5.10 12.83 11.98
N THR A 250 -5.22 12.56 10.67
CA THR A 250 -6.15 13.28 9.80
C THR A 250 -7.59 12.90 10.15
N SER A 251 -8.46 13.89 10.29
CA SER A 251 -9.89 13.70 10.56
C SER A 251 -10.71 13.65 9.27
N GLY A 252 -11.96 13.19 9.36
CA GLY A 252 -12.94 13.45 8.31
C GLY A 252 -12.93 12.46 7.15
N GLU A 253 -13.28 12.99 5.99
CA GLU A 253 -13.46 12.22 4.77
C GLU A 253 -12.17 11.60 4.23
N GLU A 254 -11.02 12.23 4.46
CA GLU A 254 -9.71 11.72 3.99
C GLU A 254 -9.07 10.70 4.94
N SER A 255 -9.70 10.45 6.08
CA SER A 255 -9.17 9.56 7.11
C SER A 255 -9.28 8.08 6.71
N GLY A 256 -8.26 7.30 7.10
CA GLY A 256 -8.22 5.85 6.94
C GLY A 256 -7.77 5.12 8.20
N PRO A 257 -7.45 3.82 8.08
CA PRO A 257 -6.99 3.00 9.20
C PRO A 257 -5.80 3.62 9.95
N PHE A 258 -5.69 3.35 11.25
CA PHE A 258 -4.51 3.70 12.04
C PHE A 258 -4.00 2.51 12.83
N VAL A 259 -2.71 2.48 13.12
CA VAL A 259 -2.02 1.40 13.84
C VAL A 259 -1.35 1.97 15.06
N LEU A 260 -1.79 1.57 16.25
CA LEU A 260 -1.10 1.88 17.50
C LEU A 260 0.01 0.85 17.70
N PHE A 261 1.21 1.27 18.09
CA PHE A 261 2.34 0.37 18.32
C PHE A 261 3.15 0.77 19.55
N ASP A 262 3.71 -0.22 20.25
CA ASP A 262 4.57 0.02 21.42
C ASP A 262 6.00 0.45 21.02
N ALA A 263 6.80 0.89 22.00
CA ALA A 263 8.13 1.43 21.73
C ALA A 263 9.15 0.39 21.22
N HIS A 264 8.87 -0.90 21.39
CA HIS A 264 9.71 -2.00 20.91
C HIS A 264 9.20 -2.59 19.59
N ASN A 265 8.00 -2.18 19.17
CA ASN A 265 7.26 -2.76 18.05
C ASN A 265 6.96 -4.25 18.21
N ASP A 266 6.91 -4.74 19.46
CA ASP A 266 6.57 -6.14 19.76
C ASP A 266 5.05 -6.39 19.62
N ASN A 267 4.25 -5.33 19.76
CA ASN A 267 2.80 -5.37 19.62
C ASN A 267 2.31 -4.14 18.87
N ALA A 268 1.42 -4.38 17.92
CA ALA A 268 0.71 -3.34 17.21
C ALA A 268 -0.77 -3.71 17.05
N VAL A 269 -1.66 -2.71 17.10
CA VAL A 269 -3.11 -2.88 16.93
C VAL A 269 -3.58 -1.91 15.86
N ILE A 270 -3.95 -2.44 14.69
CA ILE A 270 -4.61 -1.67 13.63
C ILE A 270 -6.10 -1.53 13.96
N THR A 271 -6.64 -0.33 13.79
CA THR A 271 -8.07 -0.04 13.87
C THR A 271 -8.57 0.62 12.60
N SER A 272 -9.70 0.16 12.07
CA SER A 272 -10.32 0.70 10.86
C SER A 272 -11.85 0.60 10.87
N THR A 273 -12.49 1.31 9.94
CA THR A 273 -13.85 0.97 9.51
C THR A 273 -13.88 -0.48 9.01
N PHE A 274 -14.90 -1.22 9.42
CA PHE A 274 -15.12 -2.64 9.08
C PHE A 274 -16.29 -2.84 8.13
N SER A 275 -17.28 -1.94 8.10
CA SER A 275 -18.39 -1.94 7.14
C SER A 275 -18.79 -0.51 6.76
N ASN A 276 -19.52 -0.34 5.65
CA ASN A 276 -20.01 0.98 5.21
C ASN A 276 -18.89 2.04 5.10
N PHE A 277 -17.78 1.64 4.46
CA PHE A 277 -16.51 2.35 4.41
C PHE A 277 -16.61 3.83 4.01
N MET A 278 -17.47 4.14 3.03
CA MET A 278 -17.58 5.51 2.53
C MET A 278 -18.12 6.48 3.59
N THR A 279 -19.02 6.05 4.47
CA THR A 279 -19.54 6.93 5.54
C THR A 279 -18.73 6.84 6.84
N GLY A 280 -18.11 5.69 7.13
CA GLY A 280 -17.33 5.50 8.36
C GLY A 280 -16.08 6.39 8.36
N SER A 281 -15.94 7.23 9.37
CA SER A 281 -14.91 8.26 9.50
C SER A 281 -14.32 8.23 10.91
N GLN A 282 -13.32 9.08 11.13
CA GLN A 282 -12.71 9.32 12.44
C GLN A 282 -12.37 10.79 12.63
N THR A 283 -12.23 11.21 13.89
CA THR A 283 -11.71 12.53 14.26
C THR A 283 -10.67 12.42 15.35
N ALA A 284 -9.73 13.37 15.38
CA ALA A 284 -8.82 13.56 16.50
C ALA A 284 -9.08 14.93 17.13
N VAL A 285 -9.70 14.94 18.31
CA VAL A 285 -10.12 16.17 19.01
C VAL A 285 -9.27 16.38 20.25
N THR A 286 -8.67 17.57 20.38
CA THR A 286 -7.94 17.97 21.59
C THR A 286 -8.90 18.66 22.56
N ASP A 287 -8.98 18.17 23.79
CA ASP A 287 -9.78 18.78 24.84
C ASP A 287 -9.08 19.99 25.49
N GLN A 288 -9.77 20.68 26.40
CA GLN A 288 -9.22 21.85 27.12
C GLN A 288 -8.04 21.50 28.03
N SER A 289 -7.90 20.24 28.42
CA SER A 289 -6.80 19.74 29.25
C SER A 289 -5.58 19.34 28.41
N GLY A 290 -5.70 19.34 27.08
CA GLY A 290 -4.65 18.96 26.14
C GLY A 290 -4.61 17.47 25.81
N TYR A 291 -5.60 16.68 26.22
CA TYR A 291 -5.72 15.27 25.83
C TYR A 291 -6.36 15.17 24.44
N ILE A 292 -5.85 14.26 23.63
CA ILE A 292 -6.40 13.97 22.30
C ILE A 292 -7.31 12.76 22.41
N THR A 293 -8.55 12.87 21.96
CA THR A 293 -9.47 11.72 21.79
C THR A 293 -9.62 11.44 20.29
N VAL A 294 -9.36 10.20 19.90
CA VAL A 294 -9.57 9.70 18.55
C VAL A 294 -10.91 8.97 18.52
N GLY A 295 -11.95 9.59 17.97
CA GLY A 295 -13.29 8.99 17.81
C GLY A 295 -13.45 8.34 16.45
N LEU A 296 -14.29 7.31 16.35
CA LEU A 296 -14.73 6.69 15.10
C LEU A 296 -16.26 6.68 14.99
N GLY A 297 -16.81 6.95 13.82
CA GLY A 297 -18.25 6.90 13.59
C GLY A 297 -18.70 7.44 12.24
N LEU A 298 -19.94 7.91 12.16
CA LEU A 298 -20.52 8.46 10.93
C LEU A 298 -19.88 9.81 10.58
N LEU A 299 -19.64 10.04 9.29
CA LEU A 299 -19.21 11.35 8.77
C LEU A 299 -20.16 12.46 9.23
N GLY A 300 -19.58 13.59 9.67
CA GLY A 300 -20.33 14.70 10.27
C GLY A 300 -21.31 15.40 9.33
N SER A 301 -21.17 15.24 8.01
CA SER A 301 -22.04 15.81 6.98
C SER A 301 -23.31 14.98 6.69
N VAL A 302 -23.42 13.77 7.25
CA VAL A 302 -24.59 12.89 6.99
C VAL A 302 -25.85 13.55 7.54
N LEU A 303 -26.88 13.71 6.71
CA LEU A 303 -28.10 14.45 7.07
C LEU A 303 -29.10 13.62 7.88
N SER A 304 -29.19 12.33 7.58
CA SER A 304 -30.07 11.38 8.27
C SER A 304 -29.56 9.95 8.11
N VAL A 305 -29.93 9.09 9.05
CA VAL A 305 -29.59 7.67 9.05
C VAL A 305 -30.88 6.85 8.95
N PRO A 306 -31.01 5.90 8.00
CA PRO A 306 -32.22 5.09 7.88
C PRO A 306 -32.37 4.11 9.06
N PRO A 307 -33.60 3.70 9.40
CA PRO A 307 -33.83 2.65 10.40
C PRO A 307 -33.12 1.33 10.06
N GLY A 308 -32.50 0.72 11.06
CA GLY A 308 -31.76 -0.54 10.92
C GLY A 308 -30.37 -0.39 10.29
N TYR A 309 -29.89 0.84 10.07
CA TYR A 309 -28.52 1.07 9.63
C TYR A 309 -27.52 0.64 10.72
N SER A 310 -26.39 0.07 10.30
CA SER A 310 -25.30 -0.31 11.20
C SER A 310 -23.95 0.08 10.60
N LEU A 311 -23.03 0.53 11.45
CA LEU A 311 -21.66 0.88 11.10
C LEU A 311 -20.71 0.12 12.01
N LYS A 312 -19.80 -0.68 11.43
CA LYS A 312 -18.85 -1.49 12.18
C LYS A 312 -17.43 -0.97 12.03
N PHE A 313 -16.63 -1.18 13.07
CA PHE A 313 -15.18 -0.96 13.12
C PHE A 313 -14.49 -2.23 13.61
N ILE A 314 -13.20 -2.36 13.35
CA ILE A 314 -12.42 -3.53 13.77
C ILE A 314 -11.06 -3.09 14.31
N SER A 315 -10.61 -3.76 15.38
CA SER A 315 -9.22 -3.73 15.86
C SER A 315 -8.60 -5.11 15.73
N VAL A 316 -7.38 -5.20 15.21
CA VAL A 316 -6.64 -6.46 15.01
C VAL A 316 -5.23 -6.32 15.55
N LEU A 317 -4.81 -7.26 16.38
CA LEU A 317 -3.47 -7.37 16.93
C LEU A 317 -2.49 -8.00 15.92
N GLY A 318 -1.24 -7.54 15.93
CA GLY A 318 -0.11 -8.17 15.24
C GLY A 318 1.23 -7.96 15.95
N ASP A 319 2.23 -8.73 15.52
CA ASP A 319 3.63 -8.66 15.95
C ASP A 319 4.36 -7.58 15.12
N GLY A 320 4.20 -6.33 15.55
CA GLY A 320 4.65 -5.15 14.82
C GLY A 320 3.63 -4.63 13.79
N VAL A 321 3.89 -3.41 13.30
CA VAL A 321 3.00 -2.67 12.40
C VAL A 321 2.69 -3.45 11.12
N THR A 322 3.71 -3.97 10.43
CA THR A 322 3.51 -4.69 9.17
C THR A 322 2.64 -5.94 9.37
N ASP A 323 2.91 -6.74 10.39
CA ASP A 323 2.11 -7.94 10.69
C ASP A 323 0.66 -7.60 11.05
N ALA A 324 0.44 -6.56 11.87
CA ALA A 324 -0.92 -6.10 12.21
C ALA A 324 -1.72 -5.71 10.96
N VAL A 325 -1.12 -4.95 10.04
CA VAL A 325 -1.78 -4.54 8.78
C VAL A 325 -2.06 -5.75 7.88
N LEU A 326 -1.12 -6.69 7.74
CA LEU A 326 -1.31 -7.89 6.90
C LEU A 326 -2.36 -8.85 7.48
N ASN A 327 -2.37 -9.04 8.80
CA ASN A 327 -3.36 -9.89 9.49
C ASN A 327 -4.76 -9.29 9.40
N TRP A 328 -4.89 -7.97 9.62
CA TRP A 328 -6.12 -7.25 9.38
C TRP A 328 -6.58 -7.41 7.93
N GLY A 329 -5.70 -7.17 6.95
CA GLY A 329 -6.03 -7.31 5.53
C GLY A 329 -6.51 -8.71 5.16
N LYS A 330 -5.92 -9.76 5.75
CA LYS A 330 -6.38 -11.14 5.60
C LYS A 330 -7.82 -11.34 6.10
N ILE A 331 -8.16 -10.80 7.28
CA ILE A 331 -9.52 -10.87 7.84
C ILE A 331 -10.50 -10.10 6.94
N MET A 332 -10.15 -8.87 6.56
CA MET A 332 -10.97 -8.02 5.68
C MET A 332 -11.27 -8.72 4.36
N ARG A 333 -10.24 -9.27 3.69
CA ARG A 333 -10.43 -9.98 2.42
C ARG A 333 -11.28 -11.23 2.56
N ALA A 334 -11.11 -11.99 3.64
CA ALA A 334 -11.93 -13.16 3.92
C ALA A 334 -13.41 -12.79 4.13
N GLN A 335 -13.67 -11.73 4.90
CA GLN A 335 -15.02 -11.23 5.18
C GLN A 335 -15.77 -10.83 3.89
N TYR A 336 -15.08 -10.17 2.97
CA TYR A 336 -15.68 -9.62 1.76
C TYR A 336 -15.49 -10.49 0.50
N GLY A 337 -14.83 -11.64 0.63
CA GLY A 337 -14.58 -12.55 -0.50
C GLY A 337 -13.60 -11.99 -1.54
N LYS A 338 -12.71 -11.08 -1.14
CA LYS A 338 -11.73 -10.44 -2.03
C LYS A 338 -10.53 -11.35 -2.26
N SER A 339 -10.30 -11.76 -3.51
CA SER A 339 -9.17 -12.61 -3.90
C SER A 339 -8.12 -11.83 -4.68
N ALA A 340 -6.92 -11.67 -4.11
CA ALA A 340 -5.79 -11.06 -4.80
C ALA A 340 -5.33 -11.89 -6.01
N VAL A 341 -5.43 -13.23 -5.92
CA VAL A 341 -5.10 -14.14 -7.04
C VAL A 341 -6.07 -13.94 -8.20
N ALA A 342 -7.37 -13.87 -7.92
CA ALA A 342 -8.36 -13.61 -8.97
C ALA A 342 -8.16 -12.23 -9.60
N GLY A 343 -7.77 -11.22 -8.81
CA GLY A 343 -7.40 -9.90 -9.32
C GLY A 343 -6.20 -9.96 -10.26
N TYR A 344 -5.13 -10.63 -9.86
CA TYR A 344 -3.93 -10.85 -10.69
C TYR A 344 -4.23 -11.60 -11.99
N GLU A 345 -5.11 -12.61 -11.96
CA GLU A 345 -5.49 -13.38 -13.16
C GLU A 345 -6.39 -12.59 -14.13
N ARG A 346 -7.23 -11.71 -13.59
CA ARG A 346 -8.12 -10.83 -14.35
C ARG A 346 -7.36 -9.72 -15.06
N ASP A 347 -6.40 -9.11 -14.36
CA ASP A 347 -5.73 -7.90 -14.81
C ASP A 347 -4.48 -8.23 -15.64
N ILE A 348 -4.48 -7.84 -16.91
CA ILE A 348 -3.32 -8.02 -17.80
C ILE A 348 -2.13 -7.15 -17.37
N SER A 349 -2.38 -5.98 -16.76
CA SER A 349 -1.33 -5.03 -16.37
C SER A 349 -0.47 -5.51 -15.21
N LEU A 350 -1.00 -6.40 -14.37
CA LEU A 350 -0.27 -7.00 -13.25
C LEU A 350 0.62 -8.17 -13.70
N ARG A 351 0.47 -8.63 -14.94
CA ARG A 351 1.16 -9.82 -15.44
C ARG A 351 2.16 -9.50 -16.54
N TYR A 352 1.85 -8.53 -17.38
CA TYR A 352 2.64 -8.25 -18.56
C TYR A 352 3.13 -6.80 -18.58
N LEU A 353 4.19 -6.58 -19.32
CA LEU A 353 4.71 -5.27 -19.65
C LEU A 353 3.69 -4.53 -20.55
N GLY A 354 3.45 -3.25 -20.27
CA GLY A 354 2.63 -2.38 -21.12
C GLY A 354 3.29 -1.04 -21.37
N TYR A 355 2.65 -0.23 -22.21
CA TYR A 355 3.08 1.13 -22.52
C TYR A 355 2.04 2.13 -21.99
N ALA A 356 2.49 3.30 -21.50
CA ALA A 356 1.58 4.33 -20.98
C ALA A 356 1.67 5.65 -21.74
N THR A 357 0.52 6.33 -21.81
CA THR A 357 0.37 7.70 -22.32
C THR A 357 -0.18 8.65 -21.25
N ASP A 358 -0.03 8.29 -19.96
CA ASP A 358 -0.54 9.03 -18.81
C ASP A 358 0.28 10.32 -18.54
N ASN A 359 -0.15 11.12 -17.59
CA ASN A 359 0.44 12.39 -17.23
C ASN A 359 1.88 12.23 -16.76
N GLY A 360 2.82 12.39 -17.69
CA GLY A 360 4.21 12.05 -17.42
C GLY A 360 4.88 11.53 -18.68
N ALA A 361 4.15 10.70 -19.41
CA ALA A 361 4.50 10.15 -20.71
C ALA A 361 4.92 11.18 -21.76
N TYR A 362 5.72 10.71 -22.71
CA TYR A 362 6.13 11.50 -23.86
C TYR A 362 4.94 11.88 -24.78
N TYR A 363 3.95 10.99 -24.92
CA TYR A 363 2.75 11.21 -25.75
C TYR A 363 1.50 11.65 -24.95
N TYR A 364 1.70 12.25 -23.77
CA TYR A 364 0.60 12.87 -23.03
C TYR A 364 0.17 14.20 -23.69
N TYR A 365 -1.03 14.26 -24.27
CA TYR A 365 -1.51 15.43 -25.05
C TYR A 365 -0.54 15.84 -26.17
N HIS A 366 0.15 14.86 -26.75
CA HIS A 366 1.20 15.05 -27.75
C HIS A 366 1.26 13.87 -28.72
N THR A 367 1.44 14.15 -30.01
CA THR A 367 1.58 13.16 -31.10
C THR A 367 2.88 13.37 -31.86
N GLU A 368 3.25 12.44 -32.73
CA GLU A 368 4.27 12.73 -33.75
C GLU A 368 3.79 13.84 -34.71
N ASP A 369 4.75 14.49 -35.37
CA ASP A 369 4.49 15.66 -36.22
C ASP A 369 3.59 15.31 -37.42
N GLY A 370 2.41 15.94 -37.47
CA GLY A 370 1.52 15.89 -38.64
C GLY A 370 0.67 14.62 -38.78
N VAL A 371 0.64 13.78 -37.75
CA VAL A 371 -0.16 12.55 -37.69
C VAL A 371 -1.14 12.58 -36.51
N ASN A 372 -2.11 11.66 -36.50
CA ASN A 372 -3.03 11.49 -35.37
C ASN A 372 -2.47 10.51 -34.31
N TYR A 373 -3.23 10.27 -33.23
CA TYR A 373 -2.80 9.37 -32.17
C TYR A 373 -2.81 7.90 -32.58
N GLU A 374 -3.79 7.45 -33.37
CA GLU A 374 -3.81 6.07 -33.89
C GLU A 374 -2.51 5.77 -34.65
N GLU A 375 -2.10 6.65 -35.57
CA GLU A 375 -0.84 6.55 -36.32
C GLU A 375 0.39 6.64 -35.40
N THR A 376 0.40 7.58 -34.45
CA THR A 376 1.51 7.73 -33.49
C THR A 376 1.71 6.46 -32.65
N LEU A 377 0.63 5.85 -32.17
CA LEU A 377 0.71 4.68 -31.31
C LEU A 377 0.99 3.39 -32.10
N GLU A 378 0.66 3.35 -33.39
CA GLU A 378 1.16 2.33 -34.32
C GLU A 378 2.68 2.44 -34.52
N ASP A 379 3.22 3.66 -34.64
CA ASP A 379 4.67 3.86 -34.70
C ASP A 379 5.37 3.42 -33.39
N VAL A 380 4.73 3.63 -32.23
CA VAL A 380 5.22 3.10 -30.94
C VAL A 380 5.23 1.58 -30.95
N HIS A 381 4.14 0.95 -31.42
CA HIS A 381 4.04 -0.50 -31.54
C HIS A 381 5.14 -1.07 -32.43
N ASP A 382 5.27 -0.58 -33.66
CA ASP A 382 6.22 -1.07 -34.65
C ASP A 382 7.67 -0.87 -34.20
N TYR A 383 7.95 0.25 -33.52
CA TYR A 383 9.25 0.49 -32.91
C TYR A 383 9.53 -0.50 -31.77
N ALA A 384 8.56 -0.75 -30.88
CA ALA A 384 8.71 -1.70 -29.78
C ALA A 384 9.00 -3.13 -30.29
N GLU A 385 8.28 -3.58 -31.33
CA GLU A 385 8.56 -4.86 -32.00
C GLU A 385 9.99 -4.91 -32.57
N LYS A 386 10.43 -3.83 -33.22
CA LYS A 386 11.77 -3.73 -33.81
C LYS A 386 12.90 -3.83 -32.79
N ILE A 387 12.70 -3.30 -31.58
CA ILE A 387 13.70 -3.35 -30.49
C ILE A 387 13.51 -4.55 -29.56
N GLY A 388 12.53 -5.42 -29.83
CA GLY A 388 12.26 -6.61 -29.04
C GLY A 388 11.66 -6.32 -27.66
N VAL A 389 10.88 -5.24 -27.53
CA VAL A 389 10.15 -4.92 -26.30
C VAL A 389 8.68 -5.32 -26.47
N PRO A 390 8.23 -6.40 -25.80
CA PRO A 390 6.95 -7.05 -26.11
C PRO A 390 5.79 -6.51 -25.26
N TYR A 391 5.41 -5.25 -25.46
CA TYR A 391 4.22 -4.68 -24.80
C TYR A 391 2.96 -5.51 -25.13
N LYS A 392 2.10 -5.75 -24.12
CA LYS A 392 0.86 -6.53 -24.26
C LYS A 392 -0.41 -5.69 -24.13
N TYR A 393 -0.28 -4.47 -23.62
CA TYR A 393 -1.38 -3.52 -23.50
C TYR A 393 -0.84 -2.09 -23.58
N ILE A 394 -1.77 -1.17 -23.78
CA ILE A 394 -1.51 0.27 -23.74
C ILE A 394 -2.54 0.98 -22.86
N LEU A 395 -2.07 1.90 -22.02
CA LEU A 395 -2.91 2.89 -21.33
C LEU A 395 -3.13 4.09 -22.24
N ILE A 396 -4.38 4.32 -22.61
CA ILE A 396 -4.83 5.46 -23.42
C ILE A 396 -5.48 6.49 -22.49
N ASP A 397 -4.76 7.58 -22.25
CA ASP A 397 -5.12 8.58 -21.25
C ASP A 397 -6.26 9.52 -21.69
N SER A 398 -6.74 10.38 -20.81
CA SER A 398 -7.78 11.42 -20.91
C SER A 398 -7.95 12.22 -22.21
N TRP A 399 -7.09 12.14 -23.21
CA TRP A 399 -7.18 12.88 -24.48
C TRP A 399 -8.08 12.24 -25.55
N TRP A 400 -8.49 10.98 -25.42
CA TRP A 400 -9.20 10.25 -26.48
C TRP A 400 -10.71 10.52 -26.60
N TYR A 401 -11.36 11.06 -25.57
CA TYR A 401 -12.80 11.32 -25.52
C TYR A 401 -13.16 12.80 -25.44
N LEU A 402 -14.43 13.12 -25.74
CA LEU A 402 -14.92 14.50 -25.72
C LEU A 402 -15.08 15.00 -24.28
N LYS A 403 -14.53 16.19 -24.01
CA LYS A 403 -14.64 16.87 -22.70
C LYS A 403 -15.70 17.98 -22.73
N GLY A 404 -16.38 18.15 -21.60
CA GLY A 404 -17.44 19.14 -21.39
C GLY A 404 -17.07 20.22 -20.37
N ALA A 405 -18.08 20.68 -19.63
CA ALA A 405 -17.90 21.57 -18.50
C ALA A 405 -16.84 21.05 -17.51
N GLY A 406 -16.02 21.96 -16.99
CA GLY A 406 -14.91 21.61 -16.10
C GLY A 406 -13.93 20.61 -16.72
N SER A 407 -13.82 20.50 -18.06
CA SER A 407 -12.97 19.48 -18.69
C SER A 407 -13.28 18.03 -18.25
N GLY A 408 -14.48 17.77 -17.72
CA GLY A 408 -14.96 16.42 -17.38
C GLY A 408 -15.40 15.65 -18.61
N VAL A 409 -15.63 14.36 -18.46
CA VAL A 409 -16.10 13.47 -19.53
C VAL A 409 -17.50 13.89 -19.96
N LYS A 410 -17.65 14.23 -21.24
CA LYS A 410 -18.96 14.58 -21.84
C LYS A 410 -19.54 13.42 -22.63
N ASP A 411 -18.71 12.78 -23.44
CA ASP A 411 -19.04 11.60 -24.23
C ASP A 411 -17.80 10.71 -24.24
N TRP A 412 -17.91 9.52 -23.65
CA TRP A 412 -16.83 8.56 -23.48
C TRP A 412 -16.70 7.64 -24.71
N THR A 413 -16.78 8.27 -25.89
CA THR A 413 -16.61 7.65 -27.21
C THR A 413 -15.33 8.17 -27.84
N GLU A 414 -14.58 7.31 -28.51
CA GLU A 414 -13.36 7.68 -29.21
C GLU A 414 -13.65 8.71 -30.29
N GLN A 415 -12.85 9.78 -30.27
CA GLN A 415 -13.02 10.87 -31.21
C GLN A 415 -12.45 10.48 -32.59
N PRO A 416 -13.18 10.69 -33.71
CA PRO A 416 -12.74 10.26 -35.04
C PRO A 416 -11.47 10.96 -35.57
N ASP A 417 -11.09 12.11 -35.03
CA ASP A 417 -9.84 12.80 -35.34
C ASP A 417 -8.65 12.26 -34.53
N VAL A 418 -8.91 11.51 -33.47
CA VAL A 418 -7.90 10.86 -32.61
C VAL A 418 -7.69 9.40 -33.05
N PHE A 419 -8.79 8.64 -33.18
CA PHE A 419 -8.82 7.25 -33.64
C PHE A 419 -9.76 7.10 -34.84
N PRO A 420 -9.31 7.47 -36.06
CA PRO A 420 -10.16 7.46 -37.25
C PRO A 420 -10.70 6.08 -37.63
N SER A 421 -10.00 4.99 -37.27
CA SER A 421 -10.48 3.62 -37.50
C SER A 421 -11.24 3.05 -36.30
N GLY A 422 -11.23 3.73 -35.15
CA GLY A 422 -11.81 3.28 -33.90
C GLY A 422 -10.96 2.25 -33.14
N PHE A 423 -11.27 2.07 -31.86
CA PHE A 423 -10.47 1.22 -30.96
C PHE A 423 -10.44 -0.25 -31.35
N GLN A 424 -11.53 -0.80 -31.88
CA GLN A 424 -11.56 -2.20 -32.30
C GLN A 424 -10.51 -2.48 -33.39
N ALA A 425 -10.44 -1.61 -34.41
CA ALA A 425 -9.49 -1.80 -35.50
C ALA A 425 -8.04 -1.61 -35.03
N PHE A 426 -7.79 -0.65 -34.14
CA PHE A 426 -6.48 -0.44 -33.52
C PHE A 426 -6.03 -1.65 -32.68
N HIS A 427 -6.92 -2.19 -31.85
CA HIS A 427 -6.70 -3.41 -31.07
C HIS A 427 -6.39 -4.62 -31.97
N GLU A 428 -7.16 -4.81 -33.05
CA GLU A 428 -6.95 -5.91 -34.00
C GLU A 428 -5.62 -5.82 -34.76
N ARG A 429 -5.12 -4.61 -35.04
CA ARG A 429 -3.84 -4.39 -35.73
C ARG A 429 -2.63 -4.61 -34.83
N THR A 430 -2.66 -4.07 -33.61
CA THR A 430 -1.53 -4.11 -32.67
C THR A 430 -1.53 -5.34 -31.77
N GLY A 431 -2.69 -5.97 -31.57
CA GLY A 431 -2.88 -7.04 -30.59
C GLY A 431 -2.80 -6.57 -29.13
N TRP A 432 -2.66 -5.27 -28.87
CA TRP A 432 -2.61 -4.72 -27.51
C TRP A 432 -3.98 -4.66 -26.87
N ALA A 433 -4.12 -5.19 -25.65
CA ALA A 433 -5.29 -4.90 -24.83
C ALA A 433 -5.35 -3.39 -24.50
N LEU A 434 -6.56 -2.86 -24.36
CA LEU A 434 -6.74 -1.44 -24.07
C LEU A 434 -7.03 -1.22 -22.59
N TRP A 435 -6.25 -0.34 -21.97
CA TRP A 435 -6.54 0.27 -20.69
C TRP A 435 -7.04 1.68 -20.96
N LEU A 436 -8.31 1.93 -20.66
CA LEU A 436 -8.98 3.18 -20.98
C LEU A 436 -9.22 4.03 -19.73
N HIS A 437 -8.64 5.22 -19.75
CA HIS A 437 -8.80 6.21 -18.70
C HIS A 437 -10.20 6.87 -18.73
N ASN A 438 -10.74 7.18 -17.55
CA ASN A 438 -11.90 8.04 -17.35
C ASN A 438 -11.59 9.10 -16.28
N ARG A 439 -11.84 10.38 -16.60
CA ARG A 439 -11.75 11.49 -15.64
C ARG A 439 -13.03 11.56 -14.81
N ARG A 440 -13.22 12.66 -14.07
CA ARG A 440 -14.53 13.09 -13.57
C ARG A 440 -15.58 13.23 -14.68
N TRP A 441 -16.84 12.97 -14.36
CA TRP A 441 -17.96 13.19 -15.28
C TRP A 441 -18.41 14.65 -15.33
N SER A 442 -18.58 15.19 -16.54
CA SER A 442 -19.11 16.54 -16.73
C SER A 442 -20.61 16.60 -16.44
N VAL A 443 -21.09 17.69 -15.81
CA VAL A 443 -22.53 17.93 -15.64
C VAL A 443 -23.30 18.13 -16.95
N ASP A 444 -22.63 18.43 -18.05
CA ASP A 444 -23.21 18.53 -19.40
C ASP A 444 -22.97 17.26 -20.26
N ASN A 445 -22.67 16.13 -19.62
CA ASN A 445 -22.51 14.84 -20.29
C ASN A 445 -23.77 14.41 -21.06
N VAL A 446 -23.58 13.68 -22.16
CA VAL A 446 -24.69 13.30 -23.07
C VAL A 446 -25.56 12.16 -22.54
N TYR A 447 -25.15 11.52 -21.43
CA TYR A 447 -25.79 10.33 -20.88
C TYR A 447 -26.89 10.67 -19.87
N ASP A 448 -26.72 11.78 -19.15
CA ASP A 448 -27.63 12.24 -18.10
C ASP A 448 -29.00 12.65 -18.66
N GLU A 449 -30.08 12.16 -18.05
CA GLU A 449 -31.48 12.52 -18.31
C GLU A 449 -31.70 14.04 -18.33
N ALA A 450 -31.03 14.79 -17.45
CA ALA A 450 -31.15 16.25 -17.41
C ALA A 450 -30.49 16.96 -18.60
N ASN A 451 -29.67 16.26 -19.39
CA ASN A 451 -29.12 16.72 -20.68
C ASN A 451 -29.78 16.04 -21.89
N GLY A 452 -30.89 15.33 -21.68
CA GLY A 452 -31.61 14.60 -22.73
C GLY A 452 -31.13 13.16 -22.97
N GLY A 453 -30.25 12.65 -22.10
CA GLY A 453 -29.82 11.26 -22.08
C GLY A 453 -30.84 10.31 -21.43
N ARG A 454 -30.40 9.11 -21.06
CA ARG A 454 -31.28 8.00 -20.59
C ARG A 454 -30.98 7.51 -19.18
N TYR A 455 -29.94 8.05 -18.54
CA TYR A 455 -29.41 7.56 -17.27
C TYR A 455 -29.45 8.64 -16.21
N THR A 456 -29.65 8.22 -14.96
CA THR A 456 -29.67 9.14 -13.83
C THR A 456 -28.26 9.43 -13.34
N PHE A 457 -27.96 10.71 -13.11
CA PHE A 457 -26.72 11.18 -12.49
C PHE A 457 -27.03 11.99 -11.24
N LEU A 458 -26.13 11.91 -10.26
CA LEU A 458 -26.07 12.91 -9.20
C LEU A 458 -25.26 14.10 -9.72
N ARG A 459 -25.76 15.31 -9.50
CA ARG A 459 -25.07 16.54 -9.86
C ARG A 459 -24.69 17.30 -8.61
N GLY A 460 -23.42 17.60 -8.49
CA GLY A 460 -22.87 18.51 -7.51
C GLY A 460 -22.78 19.94 -8.05
N ARG A 461 -22.84 20.91 -7.16
CA ARG A 461 -22.45 22.29 -7.42
C ARG A 461 -21.65 22.71 -6.21
N ASP A 462 -20.33 22.85 -6.34
CA ASP A 462 -19.54 23.40 -5.24
C ASP A 462 -18.26 24.11 -5.68
N ASP A 463 -17.74 24.85 -4.70
CA ASP A 463 -16.73 25.90 -4.61
C ASP A 463 -15.26 25.55 -4.95
N LEU A 464 -14.98 24.34 -5.43
CA LEU A 464 -13.64 23.99 -5.90
C LEU A 464 -13.30 24.78 -7.17
N ASP A 465 -12.04 25.24 -7.30
CA ASP A 465 -11.55 26.07 -8.41
C ASP A 465 -11.78 25.46 -9.82
N ASP A 466 -12.15 24.18 -9.89
CA ASP A 466 -12.14 23.37 -11.11
C ASP A 466 -13.53 23.08 -11.74
N GLY A 467 -14.67 23.54 -11.17
CA GLY A 467 -15.98 23.55 -11.85
C GLY A 467 -17.07 22.59 -11.33
N GLU A 468 -18.12 22.38 -12.13
CA GLU A 468 -19.31 21.58 -11.78
C GLU A 468 -19.06 20.06 -11.95
N TYR A 469 -19.51 19.24 -10.98
CA TYR A 469 -19.25 17.78 -10.93
C TYR A 469 -20.53 16.97 -11.09
N SER A 470 -20.42 15.76 -11.63
CA SER A 470 -21.48 14.76 -11.60
C SER A 470 -20.92 13.36 -11.40
N VAL A 471 -21.75 12.42 -10.95
CA VAL A 471 -21.42 10.99 -10.96
C VAL A 471 -22.62 10.18 -11.46
N PRO A 472 -22.40 9.07 -12.20
CA PRO A 472 -23.47 8.16 -12.54
C PRO A 472 -24.10 7.53 -11.30
N ASN A 473 -25.43 7.49 -11.25
CA ASN A 473 -26.19 6.79 -10.20
C ASN A 473 -27.24 5.87 -10.82
N ASP A 474 -26.85 5.17 -11.87
CA ASP A 474 -27.67 4.22 -12.61
C ASP A 474 -26.81 3.05 -13.11
N GLN A 475 -27.08 1.85 -12.61
CA GLN A 475 -26.39 0.63 -13.01
C GLN A 475 -26.41 0.40 -14.53
N ARG A 476 -27.48 0.84 -15.23
CA ARG A 476 -27.62 0.64 -16.68
C ARG A 476 -26.54 1.37 -17.47
N LEU A 477 -26.07 2.53 -16.99
CA LEU A 477 -24.97 3.23 -17.65
C LEU A 477 -23.70 2.38 -17.61
N TRP A 478 -23.33 1.91 -16.42
CA TRP A 478 -22.12 1.13 -16.22
C TRP A 478 -22.14 -0.18 -17.02
N ASP A 479 -23.30 -0.84 -17.09
CA ASP A 479 -23.48 -2.02 -17.92
C ASP A 479 -23.25 -1.73 -19.40
N ASP A 480 -23.91 -0.69 -19.93
CA ASP A 480 -23.84 -0.33 -21.36
C ASP A 480 -22.44 0.17 -21.74
N LEU A 481 -21.83 0.99 -20.88
CA LEU A 481 -20.51 1.60 -21.09
C LEU A 481 -19.40 0.54 -21.11
N MET A 482 -19.39 -0.35 -20.12
CA MET A 482 -18.38 -1.42 -20.03
C MET A 482 -18.56 -2.46 -21.13
N LEU A 483 -19.80 -2.84 -21.45
CA LEU A 483 -20.10 -3.76 -22.56
C LEU A 483 -19.61 -3.20 -23.89
N ASN A 484 -19.95 -1.95 -24.20
CA ASN A 484 -19.53 -1.31 -25.44
C ASN A 484 -18.00 -1.33 -25.60
N LYS A 485 -17.24 -0.83 -24.62
CA LYS A 485 -15.78 -0.77 -24.76
C LYS A 485 -15.07 -2.12 -24.67
N SER A 486 -15.61 -3.09 -23.95
CA SER A 486 -15.03 -4.45 -23.93
C SER A 486 -15.03 -5.10 -25.32
N THR A 487 -16.05 -4.83 -26.15
CA THR A 487 -16.09 -5.32 -27.54
C THR A 487 -15.06 -4.66 -28.46
N SER A 488 -14.50 -3.52 -28.04
CA SER A 488 -13.47 -2.78 -28.76
C SER A 488 -12.06 -3.04 -28.22
N GLY A 489 -11.86 -4.04 -27.35
CA GLY A 489 -10.55 -4.45 -26.82
C GLY A 489 -10.21 -3.92 -25.42
N MET A 490 -11.12 -3.20 -24.75
CA MET A 490 -10.89 -2.76 -23.37
C MET A 490 -10.84 -3.95 -22.40
N GLN A 491 -9.76 -4.03 -21.61
CA GLN A 491 -9.62 -4.95 -20.50
C GLN A 491 -9.46 -4.26 -19.14
N ILE A 492 -9.11 -2.98 -19.14
CA ILE A 492 -8.91 -2.21 -17.91
C ILE A 492 -9.62 -0.87 -18.05
N TYR A 493 -10.38 -0.51 -17.03
CA TYR A 493 -10.99 0.80 -16.85
C TYR A 493 -10.29 1.52 -15.71
N GLU A 494 -9.84 2.74 -15.93
CA GLU A 494 -9.31 3.57 -14.86
C GLU A 494 -10.30 4.66 -14.51
N GLN A 495 -10.61 4.78 -13.22
CA GLN A 495 -11.36 5.91 -12.68
C GLN A 495 -10.38 6.86 -11.99
N ASP A 496 -10.09 7.95 -12.66
CA ASP A 496 -9.31 9.09 -12.16
C ASP A 496 -10.23 10.15 -11.55
N TRP A 497 -9.68 11.14 -10.85
CA TRP A 497 -10.41 12.21 -10.16
C TRP A 497 -11.41 11.70 -9.12
N LEU A 498 -11.21 10.47 -8.61
CA LEU A 498 -12.14 9.81 -7.71
C LEU A 498 -12.39 10.62 -6.44
N TYR A 499 -11.31 11.17 -5.85
CA TYR A 499 -11.37 12.18 -4.77
C TYR A 499 -12.28 13.36 -5.15
N ASN A 500 -11.99 14.03 -6.27
CA ASN A 500 -12.69 15.24 -6.67
C ASN A 500 -14.18 15.01 -6.92
N GLU A 501 -14.57 13.86 -7.48
CA GLU A 501 -15.99 13.52 -7.65
C GLU A 501 -16.70 13.31 -6.31
N PHE A 502 -16.04 12.65 -5.35
CA PHE A 502 -16.59 12.44 -4.01
C PHE A 502 -16.79 13.75 -3.24
N HIS A 503 -15.83 14.69 -3.33
CA HIS A 503 -16.00 16.02 -2.72
C HIS A 503 -16.96 16.91 -3.49
N GLY A 504 -16.87 16.89 -4.82
CA GLY A 504 -17.62 17.78 -5.69
C GLY A 504 -19.10 17.48 -5.78
N VAL A 505 -19.53 16.25 -5.43
CA VAL A 505 -20.93 15.83 -5.38
C VAL A 505 -21.37 15.63 -3.94
N SER A 506 -21.76 16.73 -3.28
CA SER A 506 -22.09 16.76 -1.84
C SER A 506 -23.14 15.74 -1.38
N GLN A 507 -24.04 15.29 -2.26
CA GLN A 507 -24.97 14.19 -1.95
C GLN A 507 -24.27 12.90 -1.52
N LEU A 508 -23.05 12.64 -2.00
CA LEU A 508 -22.23 11.48 -1.63
C LEU A 508 -21.72 11.57 -0.19
N LEU A 509 -21.51 12.78 0.34
CA LEU A 509 -21.09 13.05 1.72
C LEU A 509 -22.27 13.18 2.69
N GLN A 510 -23.45 13.53 2.16
CA GLN A 510 -24.68 13.77 2.94
C GLN A 510 -25.51 12.49 3.15
N SER A 511 -25.28 11.47 2.34
CA SER A 511 -25.97 10.19 2.41
C SER A 511 -25.07 9.08 2.94
N PRO A 512 -25.56 8.23 3.86
CA PRO A 512 -24.77 7.10 4.37
C PRO A 512 -24.63 5.95 3.36
N THR A 513 -25.24 6.04 2.16
CA THR A 513 -25.28 4.93 1.18
C THR A 513 -24.86 5.29 -0.24
N LEU A 514 -25.05 6.52 -0.70
CA LEU A 514 -24.91 6.86 -2.14
C LEU A 514 -23.48 6.67 -2.67
N ALA A 515 -22.46 7.03 -1.90
CA ALA A 515 -21.06 6.84 -2.32
C ALA A 515 -20.70 5.36 -2.52
N ARG A 516 -21.15 4.49 -1.59
CA ARG A 516 -20.99 3.05 -1.74
C ARG A 516 -21.76 2.52 -2.93
N GLU A 517 -22.99 2.99 -3.14
CA GLU A 517 -23.82 2.58 -4.28
C GLU A 517 -23.15 2.90 -5.62
N TRP A 518 -22.67 4.14 -5.81
CA TRP A 518 -21.95 4.58 -7.01
C TRP A 518 -20.78 3.64 -7.36
N LEU A 519 -19.91 3.35 -6.38
CA LEU A 519 -18.72 2.52 -6.59
C LEU A 519 -19.08 1.06 -6.86
N LEU A 520 -20.08 0.51 -6.17
CA LEU A 520 -20.58 -0.84 -6.43
C LEU A 520 -21.21 -0.96 -7.81
N GLN A 521 -21.90 0.07 -8.30
CA GLN A 521 -22.50 0.05 -9.64
C GLN A 521 -21.43 0.02 -10.73
N MET A 522 -20.38 0.84 -10.58
CA MET A 522 -19.19 0.81 -11.44
C MET A 522 -18.53 -0.58 -11.44
N GLY A 523 -18.30 -1.15 -10.25
CA GLY A 523 -17.73 -2.49 -10.09
C GLY A 523 -18.53 -3.59 -10.79
N LYS A 524 -19.85 -3.59 -10.62
CA LYS A 524 -20.76 -4.56 -11.27
C LYS A 524 -20.74 -4.46 -12.79
N GLY A 525 -20.61 -3.25 -13.34
CA GLY A 525 -20.46 -3.06 -14.78
C GLY A 525 -19.19 -3.73 -15.30
N ALA A 526 -18.05 -3.51 -14.62
CA ALA A 526 -16.78 -4.11 -14.98
C ALA A 526 -16.78 -5.65 -14.81
N ASP A 527 -17.43 -6.18 -13.77
CA ASP A 527 -17.58 -7.63 -13.55
C ASP A 527 -18.33 -8.33 -14.68
N LYS A 528 -19.35 -7.69 -15.27
CA LYS A 528 -20.12 -8.28 -16.38
C LYS A 528 -19.29 -8.58 -17.62
N VAL A 529 -18.20 -7.84 -17.82
CA VAL A 529 -17.31 -7.96 -18.99
C VAL A 529 -15.93 -8.48 -18.61
N ASN A 530 -15.72 -8.88 -17.35
CA ASN A 530 -14.44 -9.31 -16.80
C ASN A 530 -13.30 -8.27 -16.99
N ALA A 531 -13.61 -6.98 -16.98
CA ALA A 531 -12.62 -5.90 -17.08
C ALA A 531 -12.08 -5.53 -15.70
N ALA A 532 -10.77 -5.32 -15.54
CA ALA A 532 -10.20 -4.81 -14.31
C ALA A 532 -10.48 -3.31 -14.14
N ILE A 533 -10.39 -2.81 -12.90
CA ILE A 533 -10.47 -1.40 -12.54
C ILE A 533 -9.19 -0.98 -11.83
N GLN A 534 -8.61 0.15 -12.26
CA GLN A 534 -7.67 0.92 -11.45
C GLN A 534 -8.39 2.12 -10.81
N TYR A 535 -8.11 2.36 -9.53
CA TYR A 535 -8.42 3.64 -8.90
C TYR A 535 -7.23 4.60 -8.96
N CYS A 536 -7.53 5.86 -9.31
CA CYS A 536 -6.58 6.97 -9.26
C CYS A 536 -7.17 8.10 -8.41
N MET A 537 -6.29 8.83 -7.72
CA MET A 537 -6.64 9.86 -6.73
C MET A 537 -7.49 9.30 -5.59
N GLU A 538 -7.23 8.07 -5.14
CA GLU A 538 -8.04 7.43 -4.11
C GLU A 538 -7.64 7.82 -2.68
N ILE A 539 -8.61 8.15 -1.84
CA ILE A 539 -8.45 8.18 -0.37
C ILE A 539 -8.63 6.78 0.23
N PRO A 540 -8.19 6.55 1.49
CA PRO A 540 -8.31 5.24 2.14
C PRO A 540 -9.73 4.65 2.14
N LYS A 541 -10.78 5.47 2.16
CA LYS A 541 -12.18 4.97 2.08
C LYS A 541 -12.46 4.19 0.80
N PHE A 542 -11.93 4.63 -0.35
CA PHE A 542 -12.09 3.90 -1.61
C PHE A 542 -11.28 2.61 -1.60
N VAL A 543 -10.07 2.63 -1.03
CA VAL A 543 -9.22 1.45 -0.83
C VAL A 543 -9.94 0.40 0.04
N LEU A 544 -10.64 0.82 1.09
CA LEU A 544 -11.48 -0.09 1.88
C LEU A 544 -12.70 -0.55 1.08
N GLN A 545 -13.37 0.35 0.36
CA GLN A 545 -14.55 0.02 -0.44
C GLN A 545 -14.25 -0.98 -1.57
N SER A 546 -13.01 -1.05 -2.05
CA SER A 546 -12.59 -2.04 -3.05
C SER A 546 -12.66 -3.49 -2.58
N LEU A 547 -12.75 -3.72 -1.27
CA LEU A 547 -12.98 -5.06 -0.71
C LEU A 547 -14.30 -5.66 -1.21
N GLU A 548 -15.31 -4.83 -1.45
CA GLU A 548 -16.61 -5.24 -2.01
C GLU A 548 -16.65 -5.21 -3.55
N ILE A 549 -15.54 -4.83 -4.18
CA ILE A 549 -15.47 -4.64 -5.63
C ILE A 549 -14.32 -5.48 -6.19
N PRO A 550 -14.55 -6.76 -6.52
CA PRO A 550 -13.52 -7.65 -7.07
C PRO A 550 -12.84 -7.09 -8.32
N ALA A 551 -13.55 -6.29 -9.11
CA ALA A 551 -13.02 -5.62 -10.30
C ALA A 551 -11.87 -4.66 -10.04
N VAL A 552 -11.78 -4.03 -8.87
CA VAL A 552 -10.67 -3.13 -8.55
C VAL A 552 -9.46 -4.00 -8.20
N THR A 553 -8.44 -4.01 -9.05
CA THR A 553 -7.27 -4.90 -8.92
C THR A 553 -6.02 -4.15 -8.50
N GLN A 554 -5.99 -2.84 -8.74
CA GLN A 554 -4.87 -1.97 -8.43
C GLN A 554 -5.32 -0.53 -8.15
N ALA A 555 -4.44 0.25 -7.53
CA ALA A 555 -4.65 1.67 -7.29
C ALA A 555 -3.32 2.43 -7.31
N ARG A 556 -3.38 3.75 -7.52
CA ARG A 556 -2.21 4.63 -7.62
C ARG A 556 -1.55 4.80 -6.25
N ALA A 557 -0.35 4.25 -6.11
CA ALA A 557 0.41 4.31 -4.86
C ALA A 557 1.29 5.57 -4.75
N SER A 558 1.31 6.39 -5.82
CA SER A 558 1.99 7.67 -5.96
C SER A 558 1.13 8.64 -6.78
N ASP A 559 1.49 9.93 -6.77
CA ASP A 559 0.90 10.99 -7.61
C ASP A 559 1.27 10.79 -9.09
N ASP A 560 1.19 11.84 -9.91
CA ASP A 560 1.61 11.83 -11.32
C ASP A 560 3.13 11.86 -11.54
N TYR A 561 3.60 11.10 -12.53
CA TYR A 561 4.99 11.12 -12.96
C TYR A 561 5.38 12.46 -13.60
N HIS A 562 6.59 12.92 -13.26
CA HIS A 562 7.21 14.07 -13.90
C HIS A 562 8.70 13.77 -14.10
N PRO A 563 9.22 13.89 -15.33
CA PRO A 563 10.63 13.62 -15.61
C PRO A 563 11.54 14.55 -14.79
N GLY A 564 12.56 13.96 -14.17
CA GLY A 564 13.59 14.71 -13.43
C GLY A 564 13.17 15.20 -12.05
N LYS A 565 12.04 14.72 -11.50
CA LYS A 565 11.53 15.12 -10.16
C LYS A 565 11.81 14.13 -9.04
N VAL A 566 12.72 13.19 -9.24
CA VAL A 566 13.12 12.20 -8.22
C VAL A 566 13.84 12.83 -7.02
N ASP A 567 14.73 13.81 -7.26
CA ASP A 567 15.54 14.46 -6.21
C ASP A 567 14.83 15.62 -5.51
N ASP A 568 13.87 16.26 -6.18
CA ASP A 568 13.00 17.30 -5.61
C ASP A 568 11.78 16.64 -4.94
N CYS A 569 12.03 15.64 -4.09
CA CYS A 569 10.95 14.88 -3.44
C CYS A 569 10.24 15.73 -2.38
N GLU A 570 9.18 16.42 -2.81
CA GLU A 570 8.14 16.97 -1.97
C GLU A 570 6.90 16.08 -2.09
N TRP A 571 6.59 15.36 -1.03
CA TRP A 571 5.39 14.54 -0.97
C TRP A 571 4.14 15.44 -1.24
N PRO A 572 3.24 15.15 -2.22
CA PRO A 572 2.99 13.89 -2.94
C PRO A 572 3.74 13.62 -4.25
N THR A 573 4.53 14.53 -4.82
CA THR A 573 5.14 14.34 -6.16
C THR A 573 6.28 13.30 -6.19
N CYS A 574 6.45 12.53 -5.11
CA CYS A 574 7.49 11.51 -4.97
C CYS A 574 7.05 10.17 -5.55
N GLN A 575 7.18 10.04 -6.86
CA GLN A 575 6.84 8.84 -7.64
C GLN A 575 7.41 7.52 -7.11
N TRP A 576 8.59 7.57 -6.51
CA TRP A 576 9.23 6.36 -6.00
C TRP A 576 8.74 5.95 -4.61
N TYR A 577 8.12 6.87 -3.87
CA TYR A 577 7.76 6.66 -2.49
C TYR A 577 6.35 6.10 -2.34
N GLN A 578 6.24 4.79 -2.53
CA GLN A 578 5.00 4.04 -2.35
C GLN A 578 5.01 3.13 -1.12
N GLY A 579 6.08 3.11 -0.32
CA GLY A 579 6.26 2.09 0.73
C GLY A 579 5.16 2.06 1.81
N HIS A 580 4.53 3.21 2.09
CA HIS A 580 3.42 3.29 3.04
C HIS A 580 2.10 2.89 2.39
N SER A 581 1.74 3.53 1.27
CA SER A 581 0.52 3.22 0.51
C SER A 581 0.48 1.75 0.07
N ALA A 582 1.61 1.22 -0.40
CA ALA A 582 1.75 -0.18 -0.82
C ALA A 582 1.41 -1.19 0.29
N LEU A 583 1.70 -0.87 1.55
CA LEU A 583 1.37 -1.74 2.68
C LEU A 583 -0.14 -1.89 2.84
N LEU A 584 -0.88 -0.78 2.80
CA LEU A 584 -2.34 -0.80 2.89
C LEU A 584 -2.98 -1.45 1.65
N LEU A 585 -2.53 -1.06 0.45
CA LEU A 585 -3.05 -1.59 -0.82
C LEU A 585 -2.91 -3.13 -0.89
N GLN A 586 -1.72 -3.65 -0.59
CA GLN A 586 -1.48 -5.09 -0.58
C GLN A 586 -2.37 -5.83 0.42
N ALA A 587 -2.57 -5.24 1.61
CA ALA A 587 -3.35 -5.86 2.67
C ALA A 587 -4.81 -6.10 2.22
N VAL A 588 -5.39 -5.15 1.47
CA VAL A 588 -6.75 -5.28 0.91
C VAL A 588 -6.78 -6.00 -0.45
N GLY A 589 -5.63 -6.46 -0.95
CA GLY A 589 -5.53 -7.26 -2.16
C GLY A 589 -5.51 -6.44 -3.45
N LEU A 590 -5.03 -5.20 -3.38
CA LEU A 590 -4.75 -4.33 -4.53
C LEU A 590 -3.25 -4.30 -4.80
N ALA A 591 -2.87 -4.28 -6.08
CA ALA A 591 -1.50 -4.04 -6.48
C ALA A 591 -1.20 -2.51 -6.48
N PRO A 592 -0.09 -2.07 -5.86
CA PRO A 592 0.38 -0.67 -5.92
C PRO A 592 0.87 -0.28 -7.32
N SER A 593 0.28 0.75 -7.92
CA SER A 593 0.78 1.33 -9.17
C SER A 593 1.70 2.52 -8.90
N LYS A 594 2.94 2.44 -9.42
CA LYS A 594 3.95 3.52 -9.36
C LYS A 594 3.68 4.64 -10.38
N ASP A 595 2.74 4.49 -11.29
CA ASP A 595 2.65 5.30 -12.52
C ASP A 595 3.78 5.05 -13.55
N ASP A 596 3.72 5.73 -14.68
CA ASP A 596 4.66 5.62 -15.80
C ASP A 596 6.07 6.17 -15.51
N PHE A 597 7.00 5.99 -16.46
CA PHE A 597 8.35 6.59 -16.41
C PHE A 597 9.06 6.60 -17.76
N TRP A 598 10.06 7.48 -17.90
CA TRP A 598 10.99 7.49 -19.03
C TRP A 598 12.21 6.61 -18.74
N THR A 599 12.59 5.78 -19.72
CA THR A 599 13.71 4.85 -19.63
C THR A 599 15.04 5.48 -20.06
N THR A 600 14.98 6.62 -20.74
CA THR A 600 16.13 7.44 -21.12
C THR A 600 15.96 8.92 -20.78
N ALA A 601 17.09 9.61 -20.63
CA ALA A 601 17.12 11.07 -20.42
C ALA A 601 16.85 11.88 -21.71
N ASP A 602 17.13 11.29 -22.88
CA ASP A 602 17.04 11.97 -24.17
C ASP A 602 15.64 11.78 -24.78
N GLN A 603 14.71 12.64 -24.39
CA GLN A 603 13.32 12.66 -24.85
C GLN A 603 12.97 14.03 -25.47
N PRO A 604 13.59 14.39 -26.61
CA PRO A 604 13.48 15.73 -27.18
C PRO A 604 12.14 15.94 -27.88
N GLY A 605 11.65 17.19 -27.94
CA GLY A 605 10.48 17.53 -28.77
C GLY A 605 9.14 17.53 -28.04
N ASN A 606 9.08 17.07 -26.79
CA ASN A 606 7.86 17.17 -25.99
C ASN A 606 7.54 18.65 -25.65
N PRO A 607 6.33 19.15 -25.95
CA PRO A 607 5.95 20.56 -25.76
C PRO A 607 5.55 20.91 -24.31
N LYS A 608 5.25 19.91 -23.47
CA LYS A 608 4.84 20.09 -22.06
C LYS A 608 6.04 20.33 -21.15
N TYR A 609 7.14 19.62 -21.39
CA TYR A 609 8.31 19.62 -20.53
C TYR A 609 9.41 20.56 -21.05
N LYS A 610 10.15 21.19 -20.14
CA LYS A 610 11.30 22.01 -20.53
C LYS A 610 12.44 21.10 -21.00
N PRO A 611 13.37 21.59 -21.85
CA PRO A 611 14.57 20.83 -22.20
C PRO A 611 15.45 20.39 -21.03
N THR A 612 15.23 20.95 -19.83
CA THR A 612 15.93 20.60 -18.59
C THR A 612 15.21 19.55 -17.76
N ASP A 613 13.95 19.25 -18.07
CA ASP A 613 13.13 18.27 -17.35
C ASP A 613 13.43 16.88 -17.94
N VAL A 614 14.63 16.39 -17.63
CA VAL A 614 15.16 15.11 -18.13
C VAL A 614 15.15 14.06 -17.03
N GLU A 615 14.76 12.83 -17.35
CA GLU A 615 14.81 11.73 -16.39
C GLU A 615 16.23 11.17 -16.27
N THR A 616 16.79 11.23 -15.07
CA THR A 616 18.18 10.83 -14.78
C THR A 616 18.27 9.58 -13.89
N HIS A 617 17.14 9.10 -13.39
CA HIS A 617 16.98 8.00 -12.45
C HIS A 617 16.15 6.85 -13.02
N SER A 618 16.12 6.68 -14.35
CA SER A 618 15.33 5.65 -15.03
C SER A 618 15.58 4.23 -14.50
N GLU A 619 16.82 3.90 -14.12
CA GLU A 619 17.15 2.58 -13.54
C GLU A 619 16.49 2.37 -12.18
N PHE A 620 16.50 3.40 -11.34
CA PHE A 620 15.84 3.38 -10.05
C PHE A 620 14.31 3.28 -10.21
N LEU A 621 13.70 4.08 -11.10
CA LEU A 621 12.26 4.03 -11.37
C LEU A 621 11.81 2.68 -11.95
N GLY A 622 12.63 2.08 -12.84
CA GLY A 622 12.40 0.73 -13.34
C GLY A 622 12.45 -0.33 -12.23
N ALA A 623 13.39 -0.19 -11.28
CA ALA A 623 13.44 -1.06 -10.11
C ALA A 623 12.19 -0.89 -9.23
N VAL A 624 11.80 0.35 -8.92
CA VAL A 624 10.60 0.64 -8.12
C VAL A 624 9.35 0.07 -8.78
N ALA A 625 9.22 0.19 -10.10
CA ALA A 625 8.11 -0.39 -10.86
C ALA A 625 8.10 -1.93 -10.76
N ALA A 626 9.24 -2.58 -10.96
CA ALA A 626 9.34 -4.05 -10.84
C ALA A 626 9.02 -4.55 -9.42
N TYR A 627 9.40 -3.80 -8.38
CA TYR A 627 9.14 -4.13 -6.98
C TYR A 627 7.77 -3.70 -6.47
N SER A 628 6.97 -2.99 -7.28
CA SER A 628 5.62 -2.53 -6.92
C SER A 628 4.57 -3.65 -6.95
N THR A 629 4.82 -4.77 -7.63
CA THR A 629 3.80 -5.78 -8.01
C THR A 629 2.61 -5.26 -8.82
N GLY A 630 2.59 -3.97 -9.12
CA GLY A 630 1.64 -3.32 -10.02
C GLY A 630 2.14 -3.26 -11.45
N PRO A 631 1.50 -2.42 -12.27
CA PRO A 631 1.90 -2.18 -13.65
C PRO A 631 3.36 -1.71 -13.79
N VAL A 632 4.02 -2.16 -14.86
CA VAL A 632 5.29 -1.61 -15.34
C VAL A 632 5.06 -0.99 -16.70
N GLN A 633 5.13 0.34 -16.76
CA GLN A 633 4.69 1.12 -17.91
C GLN A 633 5.75 2.15 -18.34
N PRO A 634 6.70 1.78 -19.22
CA PRO A 634 7.52 2.75 -19.93
C PRO A 634 6.67 3.69 -20.80
N ALA A 635 7.14 4.92 -20.99
CA ALA A 635 6.39 5.97 -21.68
C ALA A 635 7.27 6.88 -22.57
N ASP A 636 8.30 6.30 -23.17
CA ASP A 636 9.29 6.97 -24.00
C ASP A 636 8.78 7.33 -25.40
N ALA A 637 9.39 8.32 -26.05
CA ALA A 637 9.19 8.57 -27.48
C ALA A 637 9.61 7.38 -28.36
N VAL A 638 9.02 7.30 -29.56
CA VAL A 638 9.48 6.43 -30.64
C VAL A 638 10.98 6.66 -30.89
N GLY A 639 11.76 5.59 -30.93
CA GLY A 639 13.21 5.67 -31.13
C GLY A 639 14.05 5.94 -29.88
N LYS A 640 13.44 6.12 -28.69
CA LYS A 640 14.12 6.57 -27.47
C LYS A 640 14.05 5.62 -26.27
N SER A 641 13.51 4.41 -26.44
CA SER A 641 13.42 3.43 -25.35
C SER A 641 14.75 2.72 -25.07
N ASP A 642 15.06 2.50 -23.79
CA ASP A 642 16.15 1.64 -23.33
C ASP A 642 15.63 0.20 -23.14
N ALA A 643 15.69 -0.60 -24.22
CA ALA A 643 15.18 -1.98 -24.22
C ALA A 643 15.83 -2.84 -23.12
N ASP A 644 17.15 -2.66 -22.89
CA ASP A 644 17.89 -3.42 -21.89
C ASP A 644 17.37 -3.12 -20.49
N LEU A 645 17.12 -1.86 -20.15
CA LEU A 645 16.51 -1.48 -18.87
C LEU A 645 15.10 -2.06 -18.72
N ILE A 646 14.25 -1.90 -19.75
CA ILE A 646 12.87 -2.37 -19.74
C ILE A 646 12.82 -3.89 -19.48
N LEU A 647 13.63 -4.66 -20.22
CA LEU A 647 13.67 -6.12 -20.12
C LEU A 647 14.28 -6.62 -18.80
N ARG A 648 14.79 -5.77 -17.90
CA ARG A 648 15.14 -6.20 -16.52
C ARG A 648 13.92 -6.41 -15.64
N THR A 649 12.76 -5.91 -16.06
CA THR A 649 11.50 -6.00 -15.32
C THR A 649 10.68 -7.23 -15.71
N SER A 650 11.04 -7.93 -16.80
CA SER A 650 10.23 -9.00 -17.40
C SER A 650 11.07 -10.14 -18.00
N THR A 651 10.40 -11.22 -18.42
CA THR A 651 10.95 -12.16 -19.40
C THR A 651 11.07 -11.50 -20.78
N GLY A 652 11.73 -12.17 -21.73
CA GLY A 652 11.79 -11.75 -23.12
C GLY A 652 10.43 -11.69 -23.84
N GLY A 653 9.38 -12.28 -23.27
CA GLY A 653 8.00 -12.22 -23.76
C GLY A 653 7.12 -11.17 -23.08
N GLY A 654 7.69 -10.44 -22.11
CA GLY A 654 7.00 -9.37 -21.40
C GLY A 654 6.27 -9.82 -20.14
N LEU A 655 6.36 -11.08 -19.72
CA LEU A 655 5.82 -11.51 -18.42
C LEU A 655 6.64 -10.85 -17.30
N LEU A 656 5.99 -10.07 -16.44
CA LEU A 656 6.65 -9.32 -15.37
C LEU A 656 7.31 -10.27 -14.35
N LEU A 657 8.53 -9.92 -13.94
CA LEU A 657 9.30 -10.61 -12.92
C LEU A 657 9.23 -9.78 -11.64
N GLN A 658 8.30 -10.16 -10.77
CA GLN A 658 7.96 -9.39 -9.57
C GLN A 658 8.08 -10.26 -8.32
N PRO A 659 8.30 -9.64 -7.13
CA PRO A 659 8.25 -10.35 -5.86
C PRO A 659 6.84 -10.88 -5.55
N SER A 660 6.70 -11.67 -4.49
CA SER A 660 5.40 -12.23 -4.06
C SER A 660 4.48 -11.22 -3.36
N ARG A 661 5.02 -10.06 -2.97
CA ARG A 661 4.29 -8.90 -2.45
C ARG A 661 5.03 -7.62 -2.84
N PRO A 662 4.41 -6.44 -2.88
CA PRO A 662 5.12 -5.20 -3.13
C PRO A 662 6.15 -4.92 -2.06
N MET A 663 7.19 -4.18 -2.44
CA MET A 663 8.06 -3.52 -1.46
C MET A 663 7.27 -2.53 -0.61
N THR A 664 7.41 -2.66 0.70
CA THR A 664 6.78 -1.77 1.69
C THR A 664 7.85 -1.19 2.61
N ALA A 665 7.51 -0.10 3.30
CA ALA A 665 8.35 0.42 4.37
C ALA A 665 8.55 -0.64 5.46
N ILE A 666 9.77 -0.74 6.01
CA ILE A 666 10.04 -1.56 7.20
C ILE A 666 9.51 -0.87 8.45
N ASP A 667 9.17 -1.64 9.48
CA ASP A 667 8.56 -1.08 10.70
C ASP A 667 9.44 -0.04 11.40
N ALA A 668 10.76 -0.22 11.36
CA ALA A 668 11.71 0.74 11.91
C ALA A 668 11.57 2.15 11.31
N CYS A 669 11.06 2.29 10.08
CA CYS A 669 10.75 3.61 9.52
C CYS A 669 9.61 4.31 10.27
N PHE A 670 8.56 3.58 10.63
CA PHE A 670 7.43 4.14 11.38
C PHE A 670 7.87 4.55 12.80
N LEU A 671 8.73 3.73 13.42
CA LEU A 671 9.33 4.04 14.72
C LEU A 671 10.24 5.27 14.64
N GLN A 672 11.07 5.37 13.61
CA GLN A 672 11.93 6.54 13.41
C GLN A 672 11.12 7.82 13.22
N GLU A 673 10.02 7.76 12.47
CA GLU A 673 9.17 8.92 12.22
C GLU A 673 8.40 9.34 13.49
N ALA A 674 7.86 8.38 14.25
CA ALA A 674 7.12 8.66 15.47
C ALA A 674 8.02 9.07 16.65
N LEU A 675 9.12 8.36 16.88
CA LEU A 675 9.91 8.45 18.12
C LEU A 675 11.24 9.18 17.93
N GLY A 676 11.77 9.25 16.69
CA GLY A 676 13.04 9.89 16.38
C GLY A 676 14.26 9.20 16.98
N GLY A 677 15.36 9.95 17.12
CA GLY A 677 16.61 9.42 17.69
C GLY A 677 17.25 8.36 16.79
N ASP A 678 17.51 7.19 17.36
CA ASP A 678 18.10 6.01 16.70
C ASP A 678 17.07 4.86 16.59
N ALA A 679 15.77 5.18 16.54
CA ALA A 679 14.68 4.20 16.48
C ALA A 679 14.56 3.50 15.10
N GLY A 680 15.22 4.02 14.07
CA GLY A 680 15.27 3.39 12.76
C GLY A 680 16.13 4.16 11.73
N PRO A 681 15.99 3.85 10.43
CA PRO A 681 16.84 4.42 9.39
C PRO A 681 16.55 5.91 9.16
N LYS A 682 17.60 6.73 9.02
CA LYS A 682 17.49 8.20 8.89
C LYS A 682 17.28 8.60 7.43
N PRO A 683 16.11 9.13 7.02
CA PRO A 683 15.89 9.57 5.64
C PRO A 683 16.51 10.94 5.36
N ARG A 684 16.81 11.23 4.09
CA ARG A 684 17.23 12.58 3.64
C ARG A 684 16.08 13.58 3.61
N TYR A 685 14.87 13.11 3.35
CA TYR A 685 13.66 13.92 3.34
C TYR A 685 12.70 13.45 4.43
N ARG A 686 11.91 14.37 4.99
CA ARG A 686 10.92 14.01 6.02
C ARG A 686 9.81 13.16 5.42
N HIS A 687 9.17 12.37 6.28
CA HIS A 687 8.01 11.54 5.91
C HIS A 687 8.31 10.54 4.79
N LEU A 688 9.58 10.15 4.62
CA LEU A 688 10.01 9.07 3.73
C LEU A 688 10.63 7.93 4.52
N CYS A 689 10.38 6.71 4.08
CA CYS A 689 11.11 5.53 4.51
C CYS A 689 12.22 5.23 3.49
N PRO A 690 13.50 5.31 3.89
CA PRO A 690 14.62 5.13 2.98
C PRO A 690 15.02 3.65 2.82
N VAL A 691 14.32 2.71 3.48
CA VAL A 691 14.58 1.27 3.44
C VAL A 691 13.26 0.52 3.25
N LEU A 692 13.10 -0.12 2.10
CA LEU A 692 11.91 -0.91 1.75
C LEU A 692 12.27 -2.39 1.68
N SER A 693 11.36 -3.28 2.06
CA SER A 693 11.58 -4.73 1.99
C SER A 693 10.42 -5.48 1.34
N THR A 694 10.76 -6.61 0.74
CA THR A 694 9.82 -7.61 0.23
C THR A 694 10.51 -8.98 0.15
N HIS A 695 9.77 -9.99 -0.32
CA HIS A 695 10.31 -11.30 -0.61
C HIS A 695 9.68 -11.94 -1.86
N THR A 696 10.41 -12.91 -2.40
CA THR A 696 9.83 -13.95 -3.26
C THR A 696 9.62 -15.22 -2.44
N ALA A 697 8.39 -15.72 -2.44
CA ALA A 697 8.01 -17.00 -1.88
C ALA A 697 7.91 -18.05 -3.00
N LEU A 698 8.58 -19.18 -2.81
CA LEU A 698 8.46 -20.37 -3.64
C LEU A 698 7.96 -21.54 -2.79
N PRO A 699 7.19 -22.49 -3.36
CA PRO A 699 6.65 -23.61 -2.61
C PRO A 699 7.76 -24.42 -1.91
N ASN A 700 7.55 -24.73 -0.62
CA ASN A 700 8.44 -25.55 0.22
C ASN A 700 9.87 -25.04 0.40
N LEU A 701 10.10 -23.74 0.21
CA LEU A 701 11.42 -23.11 0.42
C LEU A 701 11.31 -21.95 1.41
N PRO A 702 12.41 -21.62 2.11
CA PRO A 702 12.50 -20.33 2.77
C PRO A 702 12.35 -19.17 1.77
N LYS A 703 11.87 -18.03 2.24
CA LYS A 703 11.67 -16.82 1.44
C LYS A 703 13.00 -16.26 0.94
N PHE A 704 13.02 -15.74 -0.28
CA PHE A 704 14.14 -14.94 -0.82
C PHE A 704 13.88 -13.47 -0.48
N LEU A 705 14.74 -12.86 0.33
CA LEU A 705 14.59 -11.47 0.79
C LEU A 705 15.12 -10.50 -0.26
N HIS A 706 14.41 -9.40 -0.48
CA HIS A 706 14.87 -8.25 -1.26
C HIS A 706 14.69 -6.96 -0.45
N VAL A 707 15.73 -6.14 -0.37
CA VAL A 707 15.73 -4.86 0.35
C VAL A 707 16.25 -3.78 -0.58
N MET A 708 15.47 -2.71 -0.72
CA MET A 708 15.87 -1.51 -1.44
C MET A 708 16.18 -0.40 -0.44
N SER A 709 17.27 0.32 -0.67
CA SER A 709 17.61 1.54 0.09
C SER A 709 17.82 2.70 -0.86
N ALA A 710 17.13 3.80 -0.61
CA ALA A 710 17.23 5.01 -1.42
C ALA A 710 17.04 6.25 -0.53
N GLN A 711 17.76 7.32 -0.82
CA GLN A 711 17.72 8.55 -0.01
C GLN A 711 18.00 8.31 1.49
N LEU A 712 18.87 7.34 1.80
CA LEU A 712 19.31 7.01 3.16
C LEU A 712 20.44 7.97 3.59
N ALA A 713 20.20 8.75 4.65
CA ALA A 713 21.10 9.84 5.05
C ALA A 713 22.35 9.38 5.82
N ALA A 714 22.30 8.21 6.44
CA ALA A 714 23.40 7.62 7.21
C ALA A 714 23.30 6.09 7.15
N ASP A 715 24.45 5.41 7.30
CA ASP A 715 24.50 3.95 7.33
C ASP A 715 23.49 3.40 8.35
N TYR A 716 22.78 2.35 7.95
CA TYR A 716 21.80 1.66 8.78
C TYR A 716 22.19 0.20 8.98
N MET A 717 22.08 -0.29 10.21
CA MET A 717 22.33 -1.69 10.51
C MET A 717 21.01 -2.46 10.44
N LEU A 718 20.75 -3.08 9.30
CA LEU A 718 19.56 -3.90 9.08
C LEU A 718 19.65 -5.17 9.92
N THR A 719 18.58 -5.50 10.62
CA THR A 719 18.44 -6.66 11.49
C THR A 719 17.37 -7.63 10.99
N ALA A 720 17.31 -8.83 11.58
CA ALA A 720 16.24 -9.78 11.28
C ALA A 720 14.84 -9.24 11.65
N SER A 721 14.72 -8.52 12.77
CA SER A 721 13.46 -7.92 13.21
C SER A 721 12.94 -6.84 12.26
N ASP A 722 13.84 -6.09 11.60
CA ASP A 722 13.45 -5.08 10.61
C ASP A 722 12.70 -5.66 9.41
N VAL A 723 12.94 -6.95 9.09
CA VAL A 723 12.39 -7.64 7.93
C VAL A 723 11.71 -8.95 8.30
N ALA A 724 11.18 -9.05 9.52
CA ALA A 724 10.57 -10.28 10.05
C ALA A 724 9.46 -10.83 9.13
N ALA A 725 8.68 -9.95 8.50
CA ALA A 725 7.64 -10.31 7.54
C ALA A 725 8.16 -10.93 6.22
N ASP A 726 9.45 -10.74 5.90
CA ASP A 726 10.05 -11.12 4.61
C ASP A 726 11.09 -12.24 4.68
N VAL A 727 11.48 -12.63 5.88
CA VAL A 727 12.36 -13.78 6.09
C VAL A 727 11.58 -14.99 6.59
N THR A 728 12.18 -16.16 6.47
CA THR A 728 11.68 -17.38 7.11
C THR A 728 12.42 -17.57 8.43
N PRO A 729 11.72 -17.60 9.58
CA PRO A 729 12.36 -17.83 10.87
C PRO A 729 13.18 -19.11 10.88
N GLY A 730 14.43 -19.02 11.36
CA GLY A 730 15.34 -20.15 11.47
C GLY A 730 15.95 -20.65 10.16
N ALA A 731 15.80 -19.92 9.05
CA ALA A 731 16.52 -20.22 7.81
C ALA A 731 17.92 -19.60 7.80
N ASP A 732 18.87 -20.30 7.17
CA ASP A 732 20.20 -19.79 6.85
C ASP A 732 20.14 -18.95 5.56
N TYR A 733 20.89 -17.84 5.52
CA TYR A 733 20.89 -16.91 4.39
C TYR A 733 22.29 -16.56 3.93
N VAL A 734 22.47 -16.41 2.61
CA VAL A 734 23.60 -15.67 2.03
C VAL A 734 23.11 -14.31 1.53
N PHE A 735 23.70 -13.24 2.06
CA PHE A 735 23.43 -11.87 1.65
C PHE A 735 24.37 -11.47 0.54
N TRP A 736 23.82 -10.84 -0.50
CA TRP A 736 24.60 -10.45 -1.66
C TRP A 736 24.03 -9.20 -2.34
N ARG A 737 24.87 -8.56 -3.14
CA ARG A 737 24.51 -7.48 -4.06
C ARG A 737 25.13 -7.75 -5.43
N ALA A 738 24.47 -7.32 -6.49
CA ALA A 738 25.16 -7.15 -7.77
C ALA A 738 26.25 -6.07 -7.56
N ALA A 739 27.50 -6.37 -7.94
CA ALA A 739 28.66 -5.53 -7.64
C ALA A 739 28.82 -4.32 -8.57
N ASP A 740 28.01 -4.28 -9.62
CA ASP A 740 27.85 -3.18 -10.56
C ASP A 740 26.40 -2.68 -10.48
N SER A 741 26.12 -1.40 -10.79
CA SER A 741 24.74 -1.03 -11.10
C SER A 741 24.25 -1.99 -12.21
N PRO A 742 22.99 -2.45 -12.21
CA PRO A 742 22.54 -3.39 -13.23
C PRO A 742 22.89 -2.95 -14.67
N ARG A 743 23.01 -1.63 -14.95
CA ARG A 743 23.56 -1.05 -16.21
C ARG A 743 25.01 -1.40 -16.52
N ARG A 744 25.89 -1.55 -15.53
CA ARG A 744 27.30 -1.96 -15.73
C ARG A 744 27.47 -3.48 -15.70
N ALA A 745 26.65 -4.19 -14.93
CA ALA A 745 26.68 -5.65 -14.81
C ALA A 745 26.41 -6.36 -16.16
N ALA A 746 25.54 -5.78 -17.00
CA ALA A 746 25.24 -6.29 -18.34
C ALA A 746 26.41 -6.15 -19.34
N ALA A 747 27.37 -5.26 -19.10
CA ALA A 747 28.47 -4.97 -20.02
C ALA A 747 29.78 -5.71 -19.68
N SER A 748 29.96 -6.20 -18.44
CA SER A 748 31.23 -6.78 -17.97
C SER A 748 31.14 -8.20 -17.38
N GLY A 749 29.96 -8.83 -17.43
CA GLY A 749 29.69 -10.06 -16.69
C GLY A 749 29.32 -9.74 -15.25
N VAL A 750 28.17 -10.25 -14.80
CA VAL A 750 27.61 -9.87 -13.51
C VAL A 750 28.52 -10.36 -12.38
N SER A 751 29.22 -9.43 -11.73
CA SER A 751 29.98 -9.72 -10.53
C SER A 751 29.04 -9.67 -9.33
N VAL A 752 29.07 -10.71 -8.49
CA VAL A 752 28.27 -10.78 -7.26
C VAL A 752 29.19 -10.53 -6.08
N SER A 753 28.81 -9.59 -5.20
CA SER A 753 29.49 -9.38 -3.93
C SER A 753 28.70 -10.07 -2.82
N VAL A 754 29.26 -11.15 -2.27
CA VAL A 754 28.75 -11.80 -1.06
C VAL A 754 29.15 -10.96 0.15
N ILE A 755 28.15 -10.48 0.89
CA ILE A 755 28.35 -9.55 2.01
C ILE A 755 28.50 -10.31 3.32
N ALA A 756 27.63 -11.30 3.55
CA ALA A 756 27.61 -12.09 4.77
C ALA A 756 26.87 -13.42 4.54
N ALA A 757 27.20 -14.43 5.34
CA ALA A 757 26.36 -15.60 5.55
C ALA A 757 25.82 -15.54 6.99
N ALA A 758 24.50 -15.63 7.14
CA ALA A 758 23.82 -15.67 8.43
C ALA A 758 23.30 -17.09 8.69
N ARG A 759 23.49 -17.59 9.91
CA ARG A 759 23.05 -18.92 10.31
C ARG A 759 21.76 -18.87 11.14
N ALA A 760 21.01 -19.96 11.09
CA ALA A 760 19.78 -20.21 11.81
C ALA A 760 20.02 -20.06 13.32
N GLY A 761 19.40 -19.04 13.91
CA GLY A 761 19.53 -18.70 15.32
C GLY A 761 20.42 -17.49 15.62
N ASP A 762 21.11 -16.94 14.62
CA ASP A 762 21.77 -15.63 14.72
C ASP A 762 20.79 -14.54 14.26
N ASP A 763 20.49 -13.54 15.10
CA ASP A 763 19.93 -12.27 14.63
C ASP A 763 20.95 -11.63 13.69
N PHE A 764 20.76 -11.80 12.39
CA PHE A 764 21.71 -11.26 11.42
C PHE A 764 21.73 -9.74 11.50
N THR A 765 22.91 -9.17 11.22
CA THR A 765 23.08 -7.73 11.06
C THR A 765 23.81 -7.44 9.75
N VAL A 766 23.23 -6.62 8.89
CA VAL A 766 23.83 -6.23 7.60
C VAL A 766 23.82 -4.71 7.47
N THR A 767 24.97 -4.11 7.18
CA THR A 767 25.06 -2.67 6.97
C THR A 767 24.51 -2.27 5.60
N LEU A 768 23.52 -1.39 5.59
CA LEU A 768 23.06 -0.61 4.44
C LEU A 768 23.82 0.72 4.44
N PRO A 769 24.71 0.97 3.47
CA PRO A 769 25.41 2.24 3.35
C PRO A 769 24.44 3.38 3.06
N ALA A 770 24.77 4.59 3.53
CA ALA A 770 24.09 5.81 3.09
C ALA A 770 24.12 5.92 1.56
N CYS A 771 22.99 6.35 0.98
CA CYS A 771 22.81 6.44 -0.47
C CYS A 771 21.86 7.60 -0.84
N ARG A 772 21.68 7.77 -2.14
CA ARG A 772 20.78 8.66 -2.87
C ARG A 772 19.98 7.81 -3.88
N ALA A 773 19.26 8.45 -4.79
CA ALA A 773 18.54 7.75 -5.84
C ALA A 773 19.46 7.27 -6.98
N ASP A 774 20.58 7.95 -7.23
CA ASP A 774 21.56 7.60 -8.28
C ASP A 774 22.45 6.41 -7.92
N ASP A 775 22.69 6.19 -6.63
CA ASP A 775 23.44 5.05 -6.08
C ASP A 775 22.60 4.18 -5.14
N PHE A 776 21.30 4.09 -5.41
CA PHE A 776 20.35 3.29 -4.62
C PHE A 776 20.87 1.85 -4.43
N GLY A 777 20.65 1.30 -3.24
CA GLY A 777 21.11 -0.04 -2.87
C GLY A 777 20.02 -1.09 -3.10
N LEU A 778 20.36 -2.18 -3.78
CA LEU A 778 19.57 -3.42 -3.82
C LEU A 778 20.34 -4.54 -3.12
N LEU A 779 19.87 -4.92 -1.93
CA LEU A 779 20.37 -6.05 -1.16
C LEU A 779 19.44 -7.24 -1.33
N HIS A 780 20.00 -8.43 -1.51
CA HIS A 780 19.25 -9.67 -1.60
C HIS A 780 19.77 -10.68 -0.58
N ALA A 781 18.89 -11.55 -0.09
CA ALA A 781 19.27 -12.71 0.69
C ALA A 781 18.64 -13.97 0.12
N ALA A 782 19.48 -14.94 -0.23
CA ALA A 782 19.05 -16.23 -0.76
C ALA A 782 19.17 -17.31 0.33
N PRO A 783 18.19 -18.22 0.47
CA PRO A 783 18.27 -19.33 1.41
C PRO A 783 19.45 -20.27 1.08
N LEU A 784 20.22 -20.65 2.10
CA LEU A 784 21.21 -21.73 1.99
C LEU A 784 20.52 -23.09 2.15
N LEU A 785 20.60 -23.92 1.11
CA LEU A 785 19.94 -25.22 1.04
C LEU A 785 20.97 -26.35 1.16
N ALA A 786 20.63 -27.40 1.90
CA ALA A 786 21.47 -28.57 2.06
C ALA A 786 21.43 -29.48 0.82
N LEU A 787 22.59 -29.79 0.25
CA LEU A 787 22.71 -30.69 -0.91
C LEU A 787 22.92 -32.16 -0.49
N GLY A 788 23.45 -32.38 0.72
CA GLY A 788 23.85 -33.68 1.26
C GLY A 788 25.35 -33.70 1.60
N GLY A 789 25.80 -34.64 2.43
CA GLY A 789 27.22 -34.76 2.78
C GLY A 789 27.82 -33.64 3.66
N GLY A 790 27.04 -32.59 3.96
CA GLY A 790 27.51 -31.38 4.63
C GLY A 790 27.52 -30.15 3.71
N ASP A 791 27.38 -30.37 2.40
CA ASP A 791 27.45 -29.33 1.38
C ASP A 791 26.17 -28.50 1.36
N ARG A 792 26.33 -27.18 1.20
CA ARG A 792 25.23 -26.22 1.09
C ARG A 792 25.45 -25.27 -0.08
N ALA A 793 24.36 -24.88 -0.71
CA ALA A 793 24.38 -23.90 -1.79
C ALA A 793 23.11 -23.04 -1.79
N ALA A 794 23.16 -21.89 -2.46
CA ALA A 794 22.00 -21.03 -2.67
C ALA A 794 21.79 -20.74 -4.16
N LEU A 795 20.54 -20.58 -4.57
CA LEU A 795 20.18 -19.98 -5.85
C LEU A 795 20.18 -18.46 -5.68
N LEU A 796 21.05 -17.74 -6.37
CA LEU A 796 20.99 -16.26 -6.39
C LEU A 796 19.99 -15.76 -7.44
N GLY A 797 19.78 -16.55 -8.50
CA GLY A 797 18.78 -16.29 -9.53
C GLY A 797 19.35 -15.63 -10.79
N GLU A 798 18.47 -15.00 -11.57
CA GLU A 798 18.79 -14.25 -12.78
C GLU A 798 19.23 -12.84 -12.41
N VAL A 799 20.49 -12.71 -11.95
CA VAL A 799 21.06 -11.48 -11.37
C VAL A 799 21.09 -10.25 -12.30
N ALA A 800 20.82 -10.43 -13.60
CA ALA A 800 20.65 -9.34 -14.56
C ALA A 800 19.26 -8.68 -14.49
N LYS A 801 18.29 -9.31 -13.82
CA LYS A 801 16.93 -8.79 -13.58
C LYS A 801 16.89 -8.04 -12.25
N PHE A 802 15.95 -7.10 -12.11
CA PHE A 802 15.76 -6.41 -10.83
C PHE A 802 15.32 -7.34 -9.72
N VAL A 803 14.47 -8.32 -10.04
CA VAL A 803 14.01 -9.38 -9.14
C VAL A 803 14.67 -10.69 -9.58
N PRO A 804 15.80 -11.09 -8.98
CA PRO A 804 16.60 -12.22 -9.47
C PRO A 804 15.88 -13.56 -9.39
N VAL A 805 14.99 -13.73 -8.41
CA VAL A 805 14.15 -14.90 -8.25
C VAL A 805 12.71 -14.43 -8.19
N ALA A 806 11.93 -14.75 -9.22
CA ALA A 806 10.49 -14.46 -9.29
C ALA A 806 9.75 -15.76 -9.59
N SER A 807 8.57 -15.97 -8.99
CA SER A 807 7.77 -17.20 -9.17
C SER A 807 7.26 -17.42 -10.61
N GLN A 808 7.23 -16.34 -11.40
CA GLN A 808 6.92 -16.30 -12.82
C GLN A 808 8.03 -16.99 -13.65
N ARG A 809 9.30 -16.86 -13.24
CA ARG A 809 10.47 -17.47 -13.87
C ARG A 809 10.82 -18.80 -13.24
N VAL A 810 11.01 -18.82 -11.93
CA VAL A 810 11.48 -19.98 -11.16
C VAL A 810 10.27 -20.74 -10.61
N ARG A 811 10.00 -21.92 -11.15
CA ARG A 811 8.81 -22.71 -10.80
C ARG A 811 9.04 -23.63 -9.61
N SER A 812 10.25 -24.16 -9.47
CA SER A 812 10.65 -24.96 -8.31
C SER A 812 12.17 -24.97 -8.15
N VAL A 813 12.61 -25.17 -6.91
CA VAL A 813 13.99 -25.49 -6.58
C VAL A 813 13.98 -26.72 -5.68
N THR A 814 14.76 -27.73 -6.04
CA THR A 814 14.95 -28.94 -5.23
C THR A 814 16.41 -29.11 -4.90
N ALA A 815 16.71 -29.28 -3.61
CA ALA A 815 18.05 -29.54 -3.10
C ALA A 815 18.14 -30.97 -2.54
N GLY A 816 19.19 -31.70 -2.91
CA GLY A 816 19.43 -33.06 -2.45
C GLY A 816 20.26 -33.87 -3.44
N GLY A 817 20.80 -35.01 -3.00
CA GLY A 817 21.61 -35.88 -3.86
C GLY A 817 22.91 -35.24 -4.36
N GLY A 818 23.43 -34.24 -3.64
CA GLY A 818 24.62 -33.48 -4.01
C GLY A 818 24.37 -32.37 -5.02
N ALA A 819 23.12 -32.01 -5.33
CA ALA A 819 22.82 -30.99 -6.32
C ALA A 819 21.60 -30.13 -5.97
N LEU A 820 21.53 -28.97 -6.61
CA LEU A 820 20.41 -28.05 -6.62
C LEU A 820 19.86 -28.01 -8.05
N SER A 821 18.60 -28.43 -8.23
CA SER A 821 17.90 -28.40 -9.51
C SER A 821 16.82 -27.32 -9.50
N VAL A 822 16.81 -26.48 -10.54
CA VAL A 822 15.92 -25.33 -10.70
C VAL A 822 15.10 -25.50 -11.97
N ALA A 823 13.78 -25.59 -11.84
CA ALA A 823 12.89 -25.54 -12.98
C ALA A 823 12.58 -24.08 -13.34
N VAL A 824 12.86 -23.71 -14.59
CA VAL A 824 12.60 -22.37 -15.12
C VAL A 824 11.58 -22.40 -16.27
N ALA A 825 10.80 -21.32 -16.38
CA ALA A 825 9.84 -21.10 -17.44
C ALA A 825 10.03 -19.72 -18.07
N GLY A 826 9.68 -19.57 -19.34
CA GLY A 826 9.87 -18.36 -20.12
C GLY A 826 9.38 -18.51 -21.56
N GLU A 827 9.92 -17.68 -22.45
CA GLU A 827 9.61 -17.80 -23.88
C GLU A 827 10.33 -18.97 -24.53
N ALA A 828 9.73 -19.51 -25.60
CA ALA A 828 10.38 -20.52 -26.41
C ALA A 828 11.74 -20.01 -26.89
N ARG A 829 12.79 -20.82 -26.67
CA ARG A 829 14.18 -20.49 -27.04
C ARG A 829 14.80 -19.28 -26.33
N GLU A 830 14.17 -18.73 -25.30
CA GLU A 830 14.78 -17.70 -24.46
C GLU A 830 16.07 -18.22 -23.81
N GLU A 831 17.11 -17.38 -23.71
CA GLU A 831 18.31 -17.71 -22.94
C GLU A 831 18.16 -17.18 -21.51
N VAL A 832 18.29 -18.07 -20.52
CA VAL A 832 18.19 -17.74 -19.09
C VAL A 832 19.52 -18.06 -18.43
N THR A 833 20.10 -17.06 -17.75
CA THR A 833 21.35 -17.24 -16.99
C THR A 833 21.08 -17.17 -15.50
N LEU A 834 21.31 -18.28 -14.78
CA LEU A 834 21.18 -18.36 -13.33
C LEU A 834 22.56 -18.34 -12.67
N VAL A 835 22.63 -17.68 -11.52
CA VAL A 835 23.81 -17.67 -10.65
C VAL A 835 23.50 -18.42 -9.36
N PHE A 836 24.47 -19.20 -8.91
CA PHE A 836 24.43 -19.95 -7.66
C PHE A 836 25.50 -19.43 -6.71
N TYR A 837 25.41 -19.82 -5.44
CA TYR A 837 26.47 -19.62 -4.45
C TYR A 837 26.81 -20.97 -3.82
N ASP A 838 28.10 -21.31 -3.85
CA ASP A 838 28.66 -22.48 -3.20
C ASP A 838 29.26 -22.06 -1.86
N GLU A 839 28.74 -22.59 -0.75
CA GLU A 839 29.21 -22.20 0.58
C GLU A 839 30.63 -22.72 0.88
N GLU A 840 31.01 -23.89 0.37
CA GLU A 840 32.31 -24.48 0.66
C GLU A 840 33.44 -23.67 0.00
N THR A 841 33.25 -23.31 -1.27
CA THR A 841 34.27 -22.60 -2.06
C THR A 841 34.12 -21.08 -2.00
N GLY A 842 32.95 -20.57 -1.61
CA GLY A 842 32.58 -19.16 -1.71
C GLY A 842 32.39 -18.68 -3.16
N ALA A 843 32.38 -19.59 -4.13
CA ALA A 843 32.26 -19.26 -5.55
C ALA A 843 30.82 -18.95 -5.95
N THR A 844 30.66 -18.17 -7.01
CA THR A 844 29.36 -17.83 -7.61
C THR A 844 29.24 -18.36 -9.05
N PRO A 845 29.08 -19.69 -9.24
CA PRO A 845 29.03 -20.28 -10.57
C PRO A 845 27.77 -19.88 -11.33
N THR A 846 27.89 -19.81 -12.65
CA THR A 846 26.82 -19.38 -13.56
C THR A 846 26.42 -20.49 -14.52
N ALA A 847 25.13 -20.62 -14.81
CA ALA A 847 24.58 -21.53 -15.80
C ALA A 847 23.71 -20.77 -16.79
N THR A 848 23.97 -20.90 -18.09
CA THR A 848 23.12 -20.36 -19.14
C THR A 848 22.41 -21.50 -19.86
N CYS A 849 21.08 -21.46 -19.91
CA CYS A 849 20.26 -22.45 -20.59
C CYS A 849 19.34 -21.78 -21.62
N THR A 850 19.28 -22.35 -22.82
CA THR A 850 18.24 -22.03 -23.81
C THR A 850 16.99 -22.84 -23.48
N LEU A 851 15.83 -22.17 -23.33
CA LEU A 851 14.57 -22.83 -23.04
C LEU A 851 14.08 -23.68 -24.22
N SER A 852 13.33 -24.74 -23.92
CA SER A 852 12.72 -25.62 -24.93
C SER A 852 11.70 -24.88 -25.80
N GLU A 853 11.14 -25.56 -26.81
CA GLU A 853 9.99 -25.04 -27.57
C GLU A 853 8.76 -24.81 -26.69
N ALA A 854 8.66 -25.52 -25.55
CA ALA A 854 7.61 -25.29 -24.57
C ALA A 854 7.96 -24.17 -23.57
N GLY A 855 9.08 -23.45 -23.77
CA GLY A 855 9.50 -22.36 -22.89
C GLY A 855 9.95 -22.83 -21.51
N THR A 856 10.52 -24.04 -21.39
CA THR A 856 10.96 -24.59 -20.08
C THR A 856 12.35 -25.19 -20.12
N ALA A 857 13.05 -25.19 -18.99
CA ALA A 857 14.31 -25.90 -18.80
C ALA A 857 14.50 -26.28 -17.32
N THR A 858 15.38 -27.25 -17.06
CA THR A 858 15.91 -27.53 -15.73
C THR A 858 17.40 -27.24 -15.69
N VAL A 859 17.80 -26.41 -14.73
CA VAL A 859 19.20 -26.05 -14.47
C VAL A 859 19.66 -26.80 -13.24
N THR A 860 20.76 -27.54 -13.31
CA THR A 860 21.31 -28.27 -12.17
C THR A 860 22.70 -27.75 -11.81
N PHE A 861 22.89 -27.43 -10.54
CA PHE A 861 24.17 -27.05 -9.94
C PHE A 861 24.63 -28.13 -8.95
N GLY A 862 25.86 -28.60 -9.05
CA GLY A 862 26.47 -29.52 -8.09
C GLY A 862 28.00 -29.61 -8.24
N PRO A 863 28.69 -30.36 -7.35
CA PRO A 863 30.15 -30.42 -7.26
C PRO A 863 30.85 -30.88 -8.54
N GLU A 864 30.21 -31.76 -9.33
CA GLU A 864 30.83 -32.35 -10.52
C GLU A 864 30.65 -31.51 -11.79
N ALA A 865 29.55 -30.75 -11.91
CA ALA A 865 29.29 -29.83 -13.02
C ALA A 865 28.01 -29.00 -12.80
N THR A 866 27.96 -27.85 -13.48
CA THR A 866 26.71 -27.14 -13.74
C THR A 866 26.17 -27.58 -15.11
N ALA A 867 24.94 -28.08 -15.18
CA ALA A 867 24.37 -28.66 -16.39
C ALA A 867 22.96 -28.14 -16.67
N CYS A 868 22.66 -27.94 -17.95
CA CYS A 868 21.32 -27.61 -18.44
C CYS A 868 20.70 -28.83 -19.12
N THR A 869 19.47 -29.17 -18.74
CA THR A 869 18.65 -30.15 -19.45
C THR A 869 17.35 -29.50 -19.89
N CYS A 870 17.13 -29.42 -21.20
CA CYS A 870 15.83 -29.05 -21.75
C CYS A 870 14.86 -30.22 -21.50
N ALA A 871 13.69 -29.91 -20.93
CA ALA A 871 12.61 -30.88 -20.76
C ALA A 871 11.92 -31.17 -22.09
#